data_AF-A0A6A3ANZ1-F1
#
_entry.id   AF-A0A6A3ANZ1-F1
#
_cell.length_a   1.000
_cell.length_b   1.000
_cell.length_c   1.000
_cell.angle_alpha   90.00
_cell.angle_beta   90.00
_cell.angle_gamma   90.00
#
_symmetry.space_group_name_H-M   'P 1'
#
loop_
_entity.id
_entity.type
_entity.pdbx_description
1 polymer ?
#
loop_
_entity_poly.entity_id
_entity_poly.type
_entity_poly.pdbx_seq_one_letter_code
_entity_poly.pdbx_strand_id
1 'polypeptide(L)'
;MAHFAKPENALKRAEELINVGQKQDALQALHNVITSKRHRAWQKSLEKIMFKYVELCVDMRNGRFAKDGLIQYRTVCQQVNVSSLEEVIKHFMHLSTEKAEQARSQAQALEEALDVDDLEADKRPEDLMLSYVSGEKGKDRSDRELVTPWFKFLWETYRTVLEILRNNSKLEALYAMTAHRAFQFCKQYKRTTEFRRLCEIIRNHLANLNKYKDQRDRPDLSASESLQLYLDTRFEQLKIATELGLWQEAFRSVEDIHGLMSIVKKAPKASLMGVYYANLTEIFRTSGSHLYHAYAWFKLFSLQKSFNKNLGQKDLQLIASSVVLAALSVTPYDQMLGASHLELENAKERNLRMANLIGFNLESKLENREVFSRSSLLTELVSKGVLSCATLEVKDLYHLLEHEFLSLDVALKTRPLLMKISKLGGKLASASSVPEVQLAHYVPMLEKLATLRLLKQVSQVFQTMKIERLSQVIPFFDFSMVEKNSVDAVKHKFIALKVDHLKGVVLFGSMGLESDKFRDHLTLLAESLNKARAMIYPSTKKASKLSKVLPDLGETVDKEHKRLLARKSIIEKRKEEQERQLLEMEREEESKRQMLQKKNKEAEKKRLAAMFEQQRAERIHKEIEERELEEAQALLLETEKHLKRGKKKAA
;
A
#
# COMPACT_ATOMS: atom_id res chain seq x y z
N MET A 1 8.61 -20.47 45.36
CA MET A 1 9.15 -19.47 44.41
C MET A 1 10.35 -18.78 45.04
N ALA A 2 11.51 -18.80 44.40
CA ALA A 2 12.71 -18.15 44.94
C ALA A 2 12.57 -16.62 44.83
N HIS A 3 12.49 -15.94 45.97
CA HIS A 3 12.48 -14.47 46.03
C HIS A 3 13.88 -13.95 46.31
N PHE A 4 14.52 -13.38 45.30
CA PHE A 4 15.86 -12.78 45.45
C PHE A 4 15.76 -11.35 45.99
N ALA A 5 16.48 -11.08 47.08
CA ALA A 5 16.59 -9.74 47.68
C ALA A 5 17.43 -8.80 46.80
N LYS A 6 18.53 -9.30 46.22
CA LYS A 6 19.38 -8.58 45.26
C LYS A 6 19.31 -9.25 43.88
N PRO A 7 19.14 -8.49 42.79
CA PRO A 7 19.06 -9.05 41.43
C PRO A 7 20.36 -9.79 41.03
N GLU A 8 21.52 -9.33 41.51
CA GLU A 8 22.84 -9.95 41.26
C GLU A 8 22.91 -11.42 41.71
N ASN A 9 22.22 -11.78 42.79
CA ASN A 9 22.20 -13.15 43.30
C ASN A 9 21.41 -14.08 42.36
N ALA A 10 20.44 -13.55 41.63
CA ALA A 10 19.71 -14.33 40.63
C ALA A 10 20.56 -14.64 39.40
N LEU A 11 21.45 -13.72 39.00
CA LEU A 11 22.39 -13.96 37.91
C LEU A 11 23.37 -15.09 38.27
N LYS A 12 24.01 -15.02 39.45
CA LYS A 12 24.89 -16.08 39.94
C LYS A 12 24.18 -17.44 40.03
N ARG A 13 22.95 -17.44 40.55
CA ARG A 13 22.15 -18.66 40.66
C ARG A 13 21.79 -19.24 39.28
N ALA A 14 21.50 -18.37 38.30
CA ALA A 14 21.25 -18.82 36.93
C ALA A 14 22.51 -19.42 36.30
N GLU A 15 23.69 -18.83 36.51
CA GLU A 15 24.97 -19.37 36.05
C GLU A 15 25.28 -20.75 36.66
N GLU A 16 25.05 -20.93 37.97
CA GLU A 16 25.16 -22.23 38.63
C GLU A 16 24.22 -23.27 38.00
N LEU A 17 22.95 -22.91 37.78
CA LEU A 17 21.96 -23.81 37.17
C LEU A 17 22.31 -24.15 35.72
N ILE A 18 22.87 -23.21 34.96
CA ILE A 18 23.36 -23.44 33.59
C ILE A 18 24.52 -24.45 33.61
N ASN A 19 25.46 -24.30 34.55
CA ASN A 19 26.62 -25.21 34.68
C ASN A 19 26.19 -26.65 35.02
N VAL A 20 25.06 -26.81 35.72
CA VAL A 20 24.46 -28.13 36.03
C VAL A 20 23.54 -28.64 34.90
N GLY A 21 23.40 -27.89 33.80
CA GLY A 21 22.57 -28.25 32.64
C GLY A 21 21.07 -27.92 32.79
N GLN A 22 20.65 -27.34 33.92
CA GLN A 22 19.26 -26.97 34.21
C GLN A 22 18.90 -25.60 33.60
N LYS A 23 18.96 -25.49 32.26
CA LYS A 23 18.69 -24.23 31.53
C LYS A 23 17.27 -23.70 31.74
N GLN A 24 16.27 -24.59 31.88
CA GLN A 24 14.88 -24.20 32.09
C GLN A 24 14.66 -23.54 33.46
N ASP A 25 15.25 -24.10 34.51
CA ASP A 25 15.16 -23.54 35.87
C ASP A 25 15.94 -22.23 35.99
N ALA A 26 17.09 -22.15 35.31
CA ALA A 26 17.85 -20.90 35.17
C ALA A 26 17.00 -19.80 34.53
N LEU A 27 16.32 -20.11 33.41
CA LEU A 27 15.42 -19.17 32.74
C LEU A 27 14.27 -18.73 33.65
N GLN A 28 13.63 -19.67 34.35
CA GLN A 28 12.53 -19.35 35.26
C GLN A 28 13.00 -18.47 36.43
N ALA A 29 14.19 -18.72 36.98
CA ALA A 29 14.77 -17.91 38.05
C ALA A 29 14.99 -16.45 37.60
N LEU A 30 15.52 -16.24 36.39
CA LEU A 30 15.70 -14.91 35.81
C LEU A 30 14.35 -14.26 35.45
N HIS A 31 13.40 -15.02 34.89
CA HIS A 31 12.06 -14.55 34.55
C HIS A 31 11.37 -13.95 35.78
N ASN A 32 11.38 -14.69 36.89
CA ASN A 32 10.75 -14.26 38.14
C ASN A 32 11.30 -12.92 38.66
N VAL A 33 12.59 -12.62 38.42
CA VAL A 33 13.20 -11.34 38.80
C VAL A 33 12.73 -10.22 37.89
N ILE A 34 12.72 -10.44 36.57
CA ILE A 34 12.29 -9.45 35.57
C ILE A 34 10.81 -9.09 35.73
N THR A 35 9.96 -10.06 36.04
CA THR A 35 8.52 -9.84 36.28
C THR A 35 8.20 -9.35 37.68
N SER A 36 9.18 -9.31 38.59
CA SER A 36 8.94 -8.97 39.99
C SER A 36 8.53 -7.51 40.16
N LYS A 37 7.48 -7.27 40.96
CA LYS A 37 7.09 -5.91 41.37
C LYS A 37 8.16 -5.20 42.22
N ARG A 38 9.08 -5.97 42.82
CA ARG A 38 10.10 -5.46 43.75
C ARG A 38 11.25 -4.75 43.01
N HIS A 39 11.52 -5.12 41.76
CA HIS A 39 12.67 -4.63 40.96
C HIS A 39 12.20 -3.77 39.77
N ARG A 40 11.34 -2.78 40.02
CA ARG A 40 10.75 -1.91 38.97
C ARG A 40 11.61 -0.71 38.58
N ALA A 41 12.64 -0.37 39.37
CA ALA A 41 13.58 0.68 39.05
C ALA A 41 14.75 0.10 38.24
N TRP A 42 15.14 0.78 37.16
CA TRP A 42 16.25 0.33 36.32
C TRP A 42 17.58 0.32 37.09
N GLN A 43 18.37 -0.75 36.92
CA GLN A 43 19.70 -0.92 37.48
C GLN A 43 20.60 -1.60 36.44
N LYS A 44 21.90 -1.30 36.44
CA LYS A 44 22.87 -1.92 35.51
C LYS A 44 22.97 -3.45 35.67
N SER A 45 22.64 -3.97 36.84
CA SER A 45 22.53 -5.41 37.11
C SER A 45 21.36 -6.06 36.36
N LEU A 46 20.23 -5.35 36.20
CA LEU A 46 19.06 -5.83 35.44
C LEU A 46 19.35 -5.94 33.95
N GLU A 47 20.16 -5.05 33.40
CA GLU A 47 20.62 -5.13 32.00
C GLU A 47 21.44 -6.41 31.74
N LYS A 48 22.40 -6.72 32.62
CA LYS A 48 23.18 -7.98 32.53
C LYS A 48 22.29 -9.22 32.65
N ILE A 49 21.32 -9.18 33.56
CA ILE A 49 20.31 -10.24 33.70
C ILE A 49 19.51 -10.38 32.42
N MET A 50 19.13 -9.27 31.79
CA MET A 50 18.32 -9.30 30.58
C MET A 50 19.10 -9.85 29.38
N PHE A 51 20.38 -9.53 29.23
CA PHE A 51 21.25 -10.16 28.22
C PHE A 51 21.28 -11.68 28.41
N LYS A 52 21.53 -12.16 29.64
CA LYS A 52 21.59 -13.60 29.91
C LYS A 52 20.23 -14.30 29.74
N TYR A 53 19.16 -13.62 30.14
CA TYR A 53 17.79 -14.10 29.97
C TYR A 53 17.43 -14.30 28.50
N VAL A 54 17.78 -13.34 27.65
CA VAL A 54 17.55 -13.40 26.21
C VAL A 54 18.36 -14.52 25.56
N GLU A 55 19.63 -14.68 25.93
CA GLU A 55 20.46 -15.80 25.47
C GLU A 55 19.79 -17.16 25.74
N LEU A 56 19.32 -17.37 26.97
CA LEU A 56 18.60 -18.60 27.33
C LEU A 56 17.28 -18.76 26.57
N CYS A 57 16.54 -17.67 26.34
CA CYS A 57 15.31 -17.72 25.53
C CYS A 57 15.60 -18.16 24.09
N VAL A 58 16.69 -17.68 23.49
CA VAL A 58 17.10 -18.03 22.11
C VAL A 58 17.56 -19.48 22.05
N ASP A 59 18.44 -19.90 22.95
CA ASP A 59 18.96 -21.28 23.03
C ASP A 59 17.82 -22.32 23.12
N MET A 60 16.79 -22.02 23.90
CA MET A 60 15.65 -22.91 24.11
C MET A 60 14.49 -22.66 23.13
N ARG A 61 14.62 -21.70 22.21
CA ARG A 61 13.57 -21.26 21.27
C ARG A 61 12.25 -20.88 21.95
N ASN A 62 12.32 -20.31 23.15
CA ASN A 62 11.15 -19.95 23.95
C ASN A 62 10.73 -18.48 23.72
N GLY A 63 10.06 -18.23 22.59
CA GLY A 63 9.66 -16.88 22.18
C GLY A 63 8.63 -16.22 23.12
N ARG A 64 7.82 -17.01 23.82
CA ARG A 64 6.81 -16.50 24.76
C ARG A 64 7.48 -15.85 25.97
N PHE A 65 8.46 -16.53 26.57
CA PHE A 65 9.25 -15.96 27.67
C PHE A 65 10.02 -14.72 27.21
N ALA A 66 10.60 -14.73 26.01
CA ALA A 66 11.27 -13.54 25.46
C ALA A 66 10.31 -12.35 25.36
N LYS A 67 9.11 -12.56 24.79
CA LYS A 67 8.07 -11.52 24.68
C LYS A 67 7.69 -10.94 26.03
N ASP A 68 7.31 -11.79 26.97
CA ASP A 68 6.83 -11.35 28.29
C ASP A 68 7.93 -10.61 29.07
N GLY A 69 9.15 -11.14 29.05
CA GLY A 69 10.31 -10.50 29.68
C GLY A 69 10.65 -9.14 29.08
N LEU A 70 10.66 -9.02 27.75
CA LEU A 70 10.95 -7.75 27.08
C LEU A 70 9.84 -6.69 27.27
N ILE A 71 8.57 -7.09 27.35
CA ILE A 71 7.47 -6.17 27.67
C ILE A 71 7.68 -5.56 29.07
N GLN A 72 7.99 -6.39 30.06
CA GLN A 72 8.26 -5.91 31.42
C GLN A 72 9.53 -5.05 31.47
N TYR A 73 10.60 -5.49 30.81
CA TYR A 73 11.85 -4.73 30.76
C TYR A 73 11.68 -3.37 30.07
N ARG A 74 10.85 -3.29 29.01
CA ARG A 74 10.45 -2.02 28.40
C ARG A 74 9.81 -1.10 29.42
N THR A 75 8.86 -1.58 30.23
CA THR A 75 8.20 -0.77 31.27
C THR A 75 9.21 -0.22 32.29
N VAL A 76 10.21 -1.02 32.69
CA VAL A 76 11.27 -0.58 33.62
C VAL A 76 12.20 0.47 33.00
N CYS A 77 12.54 0.33 31.71
CA CYS A 77 13.50 1.20 31.03
C CYS A 77 12.89 2.49 30.48
N GLN A 78 11.58 2.53 30.22
CA GLN A 78 10.89 3.58 29.45
C GLN A 78 11.22 5.01 29.91
N GLN A 79 11.29 5.24 31.23
CA GLN A 79 11.51 6.58 31.80
C GLN A 79 12.98 6.88 32.11
N VAL A 80 13.81 5.86 32.32
CA VAL A 80 15.16 6.01 32.89
C VAL A 80 16.23 5.84 31.82
N ASN A 81 16.23 4.70 31.12
CA ASN A 81 17.31 4.35 30.21
C ASN A 81 16.80 3.53 29.02
N VAL A 82 16.29 4.24 28.00
CA VAL A 82 15.75 3.62 26.78
C VAL A 82 16.84 2.96 25.93
N SER A 83 18.08 3.44 25.97
CA SER A 83 19.19 2.84 25.20
C SER A 83 19.57 1.44 25.71
N SER A 84 19.38 1.17 27.00
CA SER A 84 19.56 -0.20 27.54
C SER A 84 18.58 -1.20 26.91
N LEU A 85 17.33 -0.79 26.68
CA LEU A 85 16.36 -1.63 25.96
C LEU A 85 16.78 -1.85 24.50
N GLU A 86 17.30 -0.82 23.85
CA GLU A 86 17.79 -0.89 22.47
C GLU A 86 18.94 -1.91 22.33
N GLU A 87 19.95 -1.87 23.21
CA GLU A 87 21.08 -2.80 23.17
C GLU A 87 20.64 -4.25 23.43
N VAL A 88 19.75 -4.49 24.40
CA VAL A 88 19.17 -5.82 24.65
C VAL A 88 18.41 -6.34 23.42
N ILE A 89 17.62 -5.49 22.75
CA ILE A 89 16.87 -5.87 21.55
C ILE A 89 17.80 -6.16 20.37
N LYS A 90 18.87 -5.37 20.18
CA LYS A 90 19.89 -5.62 19.16
C LYS A 90 20.55 -6.99 19.39
N HIS A 91 20.93 -7.30 20.63
CA HIS A 91 21.51 -8.60 21.00
C HIS A 91 20.55 -9.75 20.75
N PHE A 92 19.27 -9.61 21.14
CA PHE A 92 18.25 -10.63 20.91
C PHE A 92 18.10 -10.98 19.42
N MET A 93 18.02 -9.95 18.58
CA MET A 93 17.90 -10.14 17.13
C MET A 93 19.18 -10.72 16.53
N HIS A 94 20.35 -10.29 16.99
CA HIS A 94 21.63 -10.81 16.51
C HIS A 94 21.76 -12.31 16.80
N LEU A 95 21.59 -12.73 18.06
CA LEU A 95 21.65 -14.14 18.46
C LEU A 95 20.61 -15.00 17.71
N SER A 96 19.39 -14.49 17.54
CA SER A 96 18.35 -15.21 16.81
C SER A 96 18.71 -15.39 15.33
N THR A 97 19.35 -14.38 14.73
CA THR A 97 19.82 -14.43 13.33
C THR A 97 20.97 -15.42 13.18
N GLU A 98 21.96 -15.34 14.08
CA GLU A 98 23.13 -16.22 14.08
C GLU A 98 22.73 -17.69 14.23
N LYS A 99 21.80 -18.01 15.15
CA LYS A 99 21.30 -19.38 15.31
C LYS A 99 20.54 -19.89 14.10
N ALA A 100 19.78 -19.03 13.43
CA ALA A 100 19.08 -19.40 12.20
C ALA A 100 20.06 -19.64 11.03
N GLU A 101 21.12 -18.84 10.94
CA GLU A 101 22.20 -19.03 9.96
C GLU A 101 23.01 -20.30 10.25
N GLN A 102 23.34 -20.57 11.52
CA GLN A 102 24.00 -21.81 11.94
C GLN A 102 23.17 -23.04 11.57
N ALA A 103 21.86 -23.03 11.85
CA ALA A 103 20.97 -24.13 11.49
C ALA A 103 20.91 -24.36 9.98
N ARG A 104 20.93 -23.29 9.19
CA ARG A 104 21.01 -23.38 7.73
C ARG A 104 22.33 -23.97 7.26
N SER A 105 23.46 -23.47 7.77
CA SER A 105 24.77 -23.99 7.40
C SER A 105 24.92 -25.47 7.78
N GLN A 106 24.35 -25.89 8.91
CA GLN A 106 24.30 -27.30 9.31
C GLN A 106 23.46 -28.15 8.35
N ALA A 107 22.28 -27.66 7.94
CA ALA A 107 21.45 -28.36 6.96
C ALA A 107 22.14 -28.48 5.59
N GLN A 108 22.84 -27.42 5.15
CA GLN A 108 23.63 -27.42 3.91
C GLN A 108 24.83 -28.38 4.00
N ALA A 109 25.57 -28.39 5.11
CA ALA A 109 26.69 -29.31 5.29
C ALA A 109 26.23 -30.78 5.36
N LEU A 110 25.05 -31.05 5.94
CA LEU A 110 24.46 -32.38 5.94
C LEU A 110 24.05 -32.80 4.53
N GLU A 111 23.48 -31.89 3.73
CA GLU A 111 23.17 -32.15 2.32
C GLU A 111 24.43 -32.43 1.51
N GLU A 112 25.48 -31.61 1.63
CA GLU A 112 26.76 -31.82 0.94
C GLU A 112 27.42 -33.15 1.36
N ALA A 113 27.32 -33.55 2.62
CA ALA A 113 27.82 -34.84 3.07
C ALA A 113 27.01 -36.02 2.51
N LEU A 114 25.69 -35.86 2.33
CA LEU A 114 24.80 -36.87 1.74
C LEU A 114 24.92 -36.93 0.20
N ASP A 115 25.31 -35.83 -0.46
CA ASP A 115 25.54 -35.77 -1.92
C ASP A 115 26.87 -36.43 -2.33
N VAL A 116 27.72 -36.79 -1.35
CA VAL A 116 28.97 -37.54 -1.55
C VAL A 116 28.75 -39.07 -1.44
N ASP A 117 27.54 -39.53 -1.08
CA ASP A 117 27.20 -40.96 -1.04
C ASP A 117 26.69 -41.48 -2.41
N ASP A 118 27.62 -42.14 -3.11
CA ASP A 118 27.47 -43.23 -4.08
C ASP A 118 26.44 -43.09 -5.24
N LEU A 119 26.96 -42.96 -6.46
CA LEU A 119 26.19 -43.02 -7.71
C LEU A 119 25.47 -44.37 -7.93
N GLU A 120 25.82 -45.41 -7.16
CA GLU A 120 25.19 -46.74 -7.18
C GLU A 120 24.15 -46.97 -6.06
N ALA A 121 23.94 -46.01 -5.15
CA ALA A 121 22.87 -46.10 -4.16
C ALA A 121 21.51 -45.81 -4.82
N ASP A 122 20.91 -46.85 -5.40
CA ASP A 122 19.55 -46.84 -5.93
C ASP A 122 18.61 -46.08 -4.98
N LYS A 123 17.92 -45.07 -5.53
CA LYS A 123 16.91 -44.27 -4.82
C LYS A 123 16.04 -45.22 -4.01
N ARG A 124 16.12 -45.09 -2.68
CA ARG A 124 15.35 -45.91 -1.75
C ARG A 124 13.89 -45.96 -2.19
N PRO A 125 13.23 -47.13 -2.22
CA PRO A 125 11.83 -47.24 -2.65
C PRO A 125 10.90 -46.25 -1.92
N GLU A 126 11.21 -45.92 -0.67
CA GLU A 126 10.51 -44.92 0.13
C GLU A 126 10.63 -43.48 -0.46
N ASP A 127 11.80 -43.11 -0.96
CA ASP A 127 12.02 -41.79 -1.59
C ASP A 127 11.30 -41.67 -2.93
N LEU A 128 11.27 -42.77 -3.69
CA LEU A 128 10.48 -42.85 -4.91
C LEU A 128 8.98 -42.70 -4.59
N MET A 129 8.46 -43.43 -3.60
CA MET A 129 7.06 -43.31 -3.17
C MET A 129 6.72 -41.89 -2.69
N LEU A 130 7.58 -41.27 -1.90
CA LEU A 130 7.35 -39.91 -1.42
C LEU A 130 7.43 -38.88 -2.55
N SER A 131 8.21 -39.12 -3.60
CA SER A 131 8.25 -38.26 -4.81
C SER A 131 6.97 -38.33 -5.65
N TYR A 132 6.24 -39.46 -5.62
CA TYR A 132 4.94 -39.60 -6.28
C TYR A 132 3.81 -38.92 -5.51
N VAL A 133 3.90 -38.85 -4.17
CA VAL A 133 2.88 -38.21 -3.31
C VAL A 133 3.14 -36.72 -3.14
N SER A 134 4.41 -36.31 -3.05
CA SER A 134 4.83 -34.94 -2.84
C SER A 134 5.96 -34.57 -3.80
N GLY A 135 5.88 -33.39 -4.43
CA GLY A 135 7.02 -32.85 -5.19
C GLY A 135 8.19 -32.37 -4.33
N GLU A 136 8.17 -32.63 -3.02
CA GLU A 136 9.18 -32.20 -2.05
C GLU A 136 10.42 -33.11 -2.15
N LYS A 137 11.57 -32.49 -2.45
CA LYS A 137 12.87 -33.18 -2.56
C LYS A 137 13.46 -33.46 -1.17
N GLY A 138 14.48 -34.32 -1.09
CA GLY A 138 15.20 -34.59 0.18
C GLY A 138 15.68 -33.32 0.90
N LYS A 139 16.21 -32.35 0.14
CA LYS A 139 16.59 -31.01 0.62
C LYS A 139 15.43 -30.26 1.30
N ASP A 140 14.24 -30.27 0.71
CA ASP A 140 13.10 -29.55 1.26
C ASP A 140 12.65 -30.16 2.60
N ARG A 141 12.87 -31.47 2.78
CA ARG A 141 12.57 -32.18 4.04
C ARG A 141 13.57 -31.86 5.15
N SER A 142 14.87 -31.90 4.85
CA SER A 142 15.91 -31.52 5.83
C SER A 142 15.79 -30.05 6.24
N ASP A 143 15.51 -29.15 5.31
CA ASP A 143 15.22 -27.74 5.59
C ASP A 143 13.95 -27.56 6.43
N ARG A 144 12.95 -28.43 6.26
CA ARG A 144 11.72 -28.40 7.04
C ARG A 144 11.90 -28.88 8.48
N GLU A 145 12.80 -29.82 8.71
CA GLU A 145 13.10 -30.34 10.04
C GLU A 145 14.07 -29.45 10.82
N LEU A 146 15.19 -29.08 10.21
CA LEU A 146 16.29 -28.38 10.89
C LEU A 146 16.14 -26.86 10.83
N VAL A 147 15.86 -26.31 9.64
CA VAL A 147 15.93 -24.86 9.39
C VAL A 147 14.62 -24.15 9.70
N THR A 148 13.49 -24.73 9.31
CA THR A 148 12.17 -24.12 9.43
C THR A 148 11.78 -23.76 10.88
N PRO A 149 12.07 -24.55 11.92
CA PRO A 149 11.82 -24.14 13.31
C PRO A 149 12.57 -22.87 13.70
N TRP A 150 13.83 -22.72 13.26
CA TRP A 150 14.63 -21.52 13.53
C TRP A 150 14.14 -20.32 12.74
N PHE A 151 13.72 -20.50 11.48
CA PHE A 151 13.09 -19.42 10.72
C PHE A 151 11.76 -18.96 11.31
N LYS A 152 10.93 -19.89 11.82
CA LYS A 152 9.71 -19.54 12.55
C LYS A 152 10.02 -18.74 13.82
N PHE A 153 11.01 -19.18 14.59
CA PHE A 153 11.46 -18.48 15.79
C PHE A 153 11.99 -17.07 15.45
N LEU A 154 12.86 -16.94 14.44
CA LEU A 154 13.41 -15.66 14.00
C LEU A 154 12.32 -14.71 13.49
N TRP A 155 11.35 -15.21 12.74
CA TRP A 155 10.18 -14.44 12.33
C TRP A 155 9.35 -13.95 13.52
N GLU A 156 9.08 -14.82 14.50
CA GLU A 156 8.39 -14.45 15.73
C GLU A 156 9.18 -13.43 16.56
N THR A 157 10.51 -13.52 16.57
CA THR A 157 11.41 -12.51 17.16
C THR A 157 11.20 -11.16 16.51
N TYR A 158 11.29 -11.05 15.17
CA TYR A 158 11.03 -9.78 14.47
C TYR A 158 9.64 -9.23 14.77
N ARG A 159 8.59 -10.07 14.72
CA ARG A 159 7.22 -9.67 15.03
C ARG A 159 7.10 -9.12 16.45
N THR A 160 7.66 -9.82 17.42
CA THR A 160 7.64 -9.46 18.84
C THR A 160 8.37 -8.15 19.08
N VAL A 161 9.56 -7.98 18.49
CA VAL A 161 10.34 -6.74 18.60
C VAL A 161 9.54 -5.56 18.01
N LEU A 162 8.95 -5.69 16.81
CA LEU A 162 8.13 -4.62 16.23
C LEU A 162 6.91 -4.28 17.10
N GLU A 163 6.27 -5.27 17.72
CA GLU A 163 5.16 -5.06 18.66
C GLU A 163 5.61 -4.30 19.92
N ILE A 164 6.81 -4.59 20.43
CA ILE A 164 7.40 -3.92 21.61
C ILE A 164 7.84 -2.50 21.28
N LEU A 165 8.38 -2.25 20.09
CA LEU A 165 8.94 -0.95 19.71
C LEU A 165 7.90 0.05 19.18
N ARG A 166 6.69 -0.40 18.85
CA ARG A 166 5.65 0.47 18.24
C ARG A 166 5.29 1.67 19.12
N ASN A 167 4.90 2.76 18.45
CA ASN A 167 4.37 4.00 19.06
C ASN A 167 5.29 4.64 20.11
N ASN A 168 6.62 4.57 19.92
CA ASN A 168 7.57 5.25 20.80
C ASN A 168 8.56 6.05 19.96
N SER A 169 8.57 7.37 20.15
CA SER A 169 9.37 8.31 19.36
C SER A 169 10.88 8.10 19.51
N LYS A 170 11.33 7.64 20.68
CA LYS A 170 12.76 7.37 20.94
C LYS A 170 13.28 6.09 20.29
N LEU A 171 12.37 5.21 19.84
CA LEU A 171 12.70 3.88 19.33
C LEU A 171 12.37 3.73 17.83
N GLU A 172 12.00 4.82 17.15
CA GLU A 172 11.62 4.79 15.73
C GLU A 172 12.73 4.24 14.82
N ALA A 173 13.98 4.65 15.06
CA ALA A 173 15.12 4.19 14.28
C ALA A 173 15.35 2.67 14.42
N LEU A 174 15.26 2.15 15.65
CA LEU A 174 15.36 0.72 15.92
C LEU A 174 14.18 -0.05 15.33
N TYR A 175 12.97 0.52 15.36
CA TYR A 175 11.78 -0.06 14.72
C TYR A 175 11.98 -0.17 13.21
N ALA A 176 12.42 0.91 12.54
CA ALA A 176 12.69 0.92 11.11
C ALA A 176 13.79 -0.09 10.72
N MET A 177 14.91 -0.12 11.46
CA MET A 177 15.97 -1.10 11.26
C MET A 177 15.44 -2.53 11.39
N THR A 178 14.61 -2.81 12.40
CA THR A 178 14.00 -4.13 12.60
C THR A 178 13.10 -4.51 11.42
N ALA A 179 12.27 -3.58 10.94
CA ALA A 179 11.41 -3.81 9.78
C ALA A 179 12.23 -4.12 8.52
N HIS A 180 13.30 -3.35 8.27
CA HIS A 180 14.19 -3.56 7.13
C HIS A 180 14.87 -4.94 7.19
N ARG A 181 15.41 -5.31 8.36
CA ARG A 181 16.01 -6.65 8.56
C ARG A 181 14.98 -7.76 8.34
N ALA A 182 13.75 -7.59 8.84
CA ALA A 182 12.69 -8.56 8.65
C ALA A 182 12.26 -8.69 7.17
N PHE A 183 12.24 -7.59 6.40
CA PHE A 183 12.01 -7.66 4.97
C PHE A 183 13.15 -8.37 4.24
N GLN A 184 14.41 -8.07 4.57
CA GLN A 184 15.58 -8.73 3.98
C GLN A 184 15.61 -10.23 4.31
N PHE A 185 15.26 -10.63 5.53
CA PHE A 185 15.02 -12.02 5.89
C PHE A 185 13.96 -12.67 4.99
N CYS A 186 12.82 -12.01 4.79
CA CYS A 186 11.77 -12.55 3.92
C CYS A 186 12.24 -12.69 2.46
N LYS A 187 13.03 -11.73 1.97
CA LYS A 187 13.63 -11.76 0.63
C LYS A 187 14.63 -12.91 0.48
N GLN A 188 15.62 -12.97 1.37
CA GLN A 188 16.73 -13.93 1.34
C GLN A 188 16.22 -15.38 1.34
N TYR A 189 15.19 -15.65 2.14
CA TYR A 189 14.61 -16.98 2.32
C TYR A 189 13.29 -17.20 1.58
N LYS A 190 12.92 -16.29 0.68
CA LYS A 190 11.69 -16.34 -0.15
C LYS A 190 10.40 -16.60 0.66
N ARG A 191 10.31 -16.05 1.88
CA ARG A 191 9.17 -16.22 2.80
C ARG A 191 8.04 -15.25 2.49
N THR A 192 7.31 -15.51 1.41
CA THR A 192 6.26 -14.60 0.91
C THR A 192 5.05 -14.47 1.85
N THR A 193 4.74 -15.50 2.64
CA THR A 193 3.64 -15.49 3.61
C THR A 193 3.92 -14.55 4.78
N GLU A 194 5.11 -14.64 5.36
CA GLU A 194 5.58 -13.78 6.43
C GLU A 194 5.72 -12.34 5.95
N PHE A 195 6.21 -12.12 4.72
CA PHE A 195 6.29 -10.80 4.13
C PHE A 195 4.91 -10.10 4.07
N ARG A 196 3.88 -10.75 3.53
CA ARG A 196 2.51 -10.18 3.51
C ARG A 196 2.00 -9.86 4.91
N ARG A 197 2.27 -10.76 5.87
CA ARG A 197 1.89 -10.56 7.28
C ARG A 197 2.64 -9.39 7.91
N LEU A 198 3.91 -9.20 7.57
CA LEU A 198 4.73 -8.07 8.02
C LEU A 198 4.18 -6.75 7.49
N CYS A 199 3.88 -6.66 6.20
CA CYS A 199 3.27 -5.47 5.62
C CYS A 199 1.97 -5.08 6.34
N GLU A 200 1.12 -6.08 6.64
CA GLU A 200 -0.13 -5.85 7.37
C GLU A 200 0.09 -5.40 8.82
N ILE A 201 1.09 -5.95 9.51
CA ILE A 201 1.49 -5.48 10.85
C ILE A 201 1.89 -4.01 10.80
N ILE A 202 2.73 -3.60 9.83
CA ILE A 202 3.21 -2.21 9.75
C ILE A 202 2.07 -1.26 9.33
N ARG A 203 1.09 -1.70 8.52
CA ARG A 203 -0.14 -0.92 8.26
C ARG A 203 -0.94 -0.72 9.54
N ASN A 204 -1.19 -1.80 10.28
CA ASN A 204 -1.93 -1.75 11.54
C ASN A 204 -1.25 -0.85 12.58
N HIS A 205 0.09 -0.88 12.65
CA HIS A 205 0.85 0.02 13.52
C HIS A 205 0.66 1.49 13.13
N LEU A 206 0.72 1.84 11.84
CA LEU A 206 0.47 3.20 11.37
C LEU A 206 -1.00 3.64 11.58
N ALA A 207 -1.96 2.74 11.34
CA ALA A 207 -3.37 3.00 11.59
C ALA A 207 -3.64 3.27 13.09
N ASN A 208 -3.03 2.48 13.97
CA ASN A 208 -3.10 2.68 15.42
C ASN A 208 -2.47 4.00 15.85
N LEU A 209 -1.31 4.35 15.27
CA LEU A 209 -0.66 5.64 15.50
C LEU A 209 -1.57 6.81 15.14
N ASN A 210 -2.36 6.71 14.07
CA ASN A 210 -3.30 7.76 13.64
C ASN A 210 -4.58 7.81 14.49
N LYS A 211 -5.05 6.64 14.97
CA LYS A 211 -6.25 6.53 15.81
C LYS A 211 -6.04 7.11 17.20
N TYR A 212 -4.88 6.88 17.81
CA TYR A 212 -4.60 7.29 19.19
C TYR A 212 -3.65 8.50 19.24
N LYS A 213 -4.18 9.70 18.98
CA LYS A 213 -3.37 10.92 18.86
C LYS A 213 -2.76 11.40 20.18
N ASP A 214 -3.40 11.13 21.32
CA ASP A 214 -3.04 11.66 22.63
C ASP A 214 -2.03 10.79 23.41
N GLN A 215 -1.42 9.78 22.78
CA GLN A 215 -0.43 8.93 23.46
C GLN A 215 0.84 9.70 23.81
N ARG A 216 1.32 9.51 25.05
CA ARG A 216 2.64 9.99 25.50
C ARG A 216 3.75 9.29 24.72
N ASP A 217 4.82 10.03 24.39
CA ASP A 217 5.97 9.56 23.60
C ASP A 217 5.62 9.09 22.17
N ARG A 218 4.50 9.57 21.61
CA ARG A 218 4.06 9.23 20.25
C ARG A 218 5.00 9.83 19.18
N PRO A 219 5.38 9.06 18.14
CA PRO A 219 6.01 9.59 16.93
C PRO A 219 5.23 10.74 16.28
N ASP A 220 5.91 11.86 16.01
CA ASP A 220 5.33 12.98 15.27
C ASP A 220 5.63 12.86 13.77
N LEU A 221 4.62 12.48 12.99
CA LEU A 221 4.75 12.38 11.52
C LEU A 221 4.97 13.73 10.83
N SER A 222 4.76 14.85 11.53
CA SER A 222 5.05 16.19 11.01
C SER A 222 6.55 16.50 11.00
N ALA A 223 7.30 15.84 11.89
CA ALA A 223 8.75 15.95 12.01
C ALA A 223 9.44 15.27 10.82
N SER A 224 10.44 15.96 10.26
CA SER A 224 11.13 15.53 9.03
C SER A 224 11.85 14.19 9.21
N GLU A 225 12.49 13.97 10.36
CA GLU A 225 13.25 12.75 10.65
C GLU A 225 12.34 11.52 10.82
N SER A 226 11.29 11.64 11.63
CA SER A 226 10.27 10.61 11.79
C SER A 226 9.60 10.27 10.47
N LEU A 227 9.14 11.27 9.71
CA LEU A 227 8.52 11.04 8.40
C LEU A 227 9.47 10.30 7.45
N GLN A 228 10.76 10.67 7.43
CA GLN A 228 11.76 10.02 6.61
C GLN A 228 11.91 8.53 6.96
N LEU A 229 11.95 8.16 8.25
CA LEU A 229 12.04 6.75 8.67
C LEU A 229 10.82 5.92 8.21
N TYR A 230 9.60 6.47 8.37
CA TYR A 230 8.39 5.80 7.90
C TYR A 230 8.36 5.66 6.38
N LEU A 231 8.79 6.69 5.65
CA LEU A 231 8.88 6.63 4.19
C LEU A 231 9.91 5.62 3.73
N ASP A 232 11.12 5.64 4.28
CA ASP A 232 12.19 4.70 3.90
C ASP A 232 11.75 3.26 4.14
N THR A 233 11.03 3.00 5.25
CA THR A 233 10.42 1.69 5.52
C THR A 233 9.42 1.27 4.44
N ARG A 234 8.58 2.20 3.96
CA ARG A 234 7.59 1.92 2.91
C ARG A 234 8.21 1.75 1.53
N PHE A 235 9.27 2.49 1.23
CA PHE A 235 10.02 2.33 -0.01
C PHE A 235 10.77 1.00 -0.06
N GLU A 236 11.38 0.59 1.06
CA GLU A 236 12.01 -0.73 1.17
C GLU A 236 10.96 -1.85 1.08
N GLN A 237 9.79 -1.68 1.69
CA GLN A 237 8.64 -2.59 1.53
C GLN A 237 8.24 -2.73 0.05
N LEU A 238 8.09 -1.61 -0.67
CA LEU A 238 7.76 -1.61 -2.10
C LEU A 238 8.81 -2.35 -2.93
N LYS A 239 10.09 -2.03 -2.73
CA LYS A 239 11.21 -2.64 -3.44
C LYS A 239 11.27 -4.15 -3.22
N ILE A 240 11.11 -4.62 -1.99
CA ILE A 240 11.18 -6.06 -1.70
C ILE A 240 9.93 -6.77 -2.23
N ALA A 241 8.76 -6.11 -2.21
CA ALA A 241 7.56 -6.67 -2.81
C ALA A 241 7.70 -6.88 -4.33
N THR A 242 8.33 -5.94 -5.05
CA THR A 242 8.60 -6.09 -6.49
C THR A 242 9.65 -7.17 -6.76
N GLU A 243 10.74 -7.22 -5.99
CA GLU A 243 11.78 -8.26 -6.11
C GLU A 243 11.26 -9.68 -5.82
N LEU A 244 10.29 -9.82 -4.90
CA LEU A 244 9.63 -11.10 -4.60
C LEU A 244 8.51 -11.45 -5.60
N GLY A 245 8.21 -10.58 -6.57
CA GLY A 245 7.12 -10.77 -7.54
C GLY A 245 5.71 -10.68 -6.93
N LEU A 246 5.56 -10.04 -5.76
CA LEU A 246 4.29 -9.90 -5.05
C LEU A 246 3.55 -8.64 -5.53
N TRP A 247 3.12 -8.62 -6.79
CA TRP A 247 2.60 -7.42 -7.47
C TRP A 247 1.39 -6.76 -6.79
N GLN A 248 0.49 -7.54 -6.20
CA GLN A 248 -0.63 -6.99 -5.42
C GLN A 248 -0.16 -6.26 -4.17
N GLU A 249 0.82 -6.82 -3.46
CA GLU A 249 1.38 -6.23 -2.25
C GLU A 249 2.28 -5.03 -2.57
N ALA A 250 3.00 -5.08 -3.69
CA ALA A 250 3.73 -3.94 -4.24
C ALA A 250 2.77 -2.77 -4.53
N PHE A 251 1.64 -3.03 -5.20
CA PHE A 251 0.63 -2.01 -5.45
C PHE A 251 0.03 -1.46 -4.14
N ARG A 252 -0.32 -2.31 -3.16
CA ARG A 252 -0.75 -1.82 -1.84
C ARG A 252 0.31 -0.97 -1.14
N SER A 253 1.59 -1.28 -1.33
CA SER A 253 2.71 -0.49 -0.77
C SER A 253 2.81 0.90 -1.41
N VAL A 254 2.51 1.03 -2.71
CA VAL A 254 2.38 2.33 -3.41
C VAL A 254 1.28 3.17 -2.76
N GLU A 255 0.15 2.53 -2.42
CA GLU A 255 -0.97 3.19 -1.74
C GLU A 255 -0.63 3.57 -0.31
N ASP A 256 0.13 2.74 0.39
CA ASP A 256 0.63 3.06 1.73
C ASP A 256 1.54 4.30 1.71
N ILE A 257 2.40 4.44 0.68
CA ILE A 257 3.26 5.62 0.47
C ILE A 257 2.40 6.85 0.19
N HIS A 258 1.47 6.76 -0.77
CA HIS A 258 0.58 7.88 -1.11
C HIS A 258 -0.27 8.31 0.11
N GLY A 259 -0.87 7.35 0.81
CA GLY A 259 -1.67 7.57 2.01
C GLY A 259 -0.88 8.20 3.15
N LEU A 260 0.37 7.78 3.38
CA LEU A 260 1.26 8.41 4.37
C LEU A 260 1.50 9.89 4.03
N MET A 261 1.74 10.21 2.76
CA MET A 261 1.95 11.59 2.33
C MET A 261 0.68 12.43 2.32
N SER A 262 -0.48 11.81 2.07
CA SER A 262 -1.79 12.48 2.23
C SER A 262 -2.07 12.86 3.68
N ILE A 263 -1.61 12.07 4.66
CA ILE A 263 -1.75 12.41 6.09
C ILE A 263 -0.94 13.68 6.43
N VAL A 264 0.32 13.75 5.99
CA VAL A 264 1.22 14.86 6.33
C VAL A 264 1.05 16.06 5.39
N LYS A 265 0.38 15.89 4.24
CA LYS A 265 0.21 16.90 3.19
C LYS A 265 1.54 17.51 2.72
N LYS A 266 2.59 16.69 2.68
CA LYS A 266 3.91 17.07 2.14
C LYS A 266 4.26 16.10 1.01
N ALA A 267 5.03 16.56 0.02
CA ALA A 267 5.54 15.69 -1.05
C ALA A 267 6.90 15.08 -0.62
N PRO A 268 7.20 13.82 -1.00
CA PRO A 268 8.51 13.22 -0.74
C PRO A 268 9.63 13.92 -1.52
N LYS A 269 10.88 13.65 -1.11
CA LYS A 269 12.08 14.08 -1.85
C LYS A 269 12.05 13.52 -3.28
N ALA A 270 12.56 14.30 -4.23
CA ALA A 270 12.58 13.93 -5.66
C ALA A 270 13.32 12.60 -5.93
N SER A 271 14.37 12.28 -5.17
CA SER A 271 15.09 11.00 -5.29
C SER A 271 14.20 9.79 -4.98
N LEU A 272 13.42 9.84 -3.90
CA LEU A 272 12.45 8.81 -3.53
C LEU A 272 11.31 8.73 -4.54
N MET A 273 10.84 9.87 -5.06
CA MET A 273 9.83 9.89 -6.11
C MET A 273 10.31 9.25 -7.42
N GLY A 274 11.61 9.30 -7.72
CA GLY A 274 12.21 8.55 -8.83
C GLY A 274 12.04 7.04 -8.66
N VAL A 275 12.33 6.53 -7.47
CA VAL A 275 12.13 5.11 -7.10
C VAL A 275 10.65 4.73 -7.11
N TYR A 276 9.77 5.63 -6.65
CA TYR A 276 8.32 5.44 -6.67
C TYR A 276 7.83 5.18 -8.11
N TYR A 277 8.11 6.09 -9.03
CA TYR A 277 7.65 5.96 -10.40
C TYR A 277 8.33 4.80 -11.14
N ALA A 278 9.61 4.51 -10.87
CA ALA A 278 10.30 3.35 -11.44
C ALA A 278 9.61 2.02 -11.08
N ASN A 279 9.25 1.82 -9.81
CA ASN A 279 8.48 0.63 -9.42
C ASN A 279 7.06 0.66 -10.00
N LEU A 280 6.45 1.84 -10.11
CA LEU A 280 5.12 2.00 -10.68
C LEU A 280 5.06 1.60 -12.17
N THR A 281 6.11 1.92 -12.96
CA THR A 281 6.19 1.47 -14.35
C THR A 281 6.20 -0.05 -14.43
N GLU A 282 6.96 -0.73 -13.57
CA GLU A 282 7.03 -2.18 -13.55
C GLU A 282 5.69 -2.82 -13.14
N ILE A 283 5.05 -2.31 -12.08
CA ILE A 283 3.74 -2.79 -11.61
C ILE A 283 2.68 -2.69 -12.71
N PHE A 284 2.59 -1.55 -13.40
CA PHE A 284 1.59 -1.36 -14.46
C PHE A 284 1.89 -2.14 -15.73
N ARG A 285 3.16 -2.43 -16.00
CA ARG A 285 3.56 -3.32 -17.10
C ARG A 285 3.07 -4.74 -16.83
N THR A 286 3.35 -5.27 -15.64
CA THR A 286 2.97 -6.64 -15.28
C THR A 286 1.46 -6.81 -15.15
N SER A 287 0.74 -5.76 -14.76
CA SER A 287 -0.74 -5.79 -14.71
C SER A 287 -1.43 -5.62 -16.07
N GLY A 288 -0.68 -5.38 -17.15
CA GLY A 288 -1.24 -5.14 -18.49
C GLY A 288 -1.94 -3.77 -18.65
N SER A 289 -1.77 -2.86 -17.69
CA SER A 289 -2.41 -1.53 -17.72
C SER A 289 -1.54 -0.52 -18.49
N HIS A 290 -1.47 -0.68 -19.82
CA HIS A 290 -0.54 0.05 -20.68
C HIS A 290 -0.66 1.59 -20.61
N LEU A 291 -1.89 2.11 -20.46
CA LEU A 291 -2.12 3.55 -20.34
C LEU A 291 -1.41 4.12 -19.10
N TYR A 292 -1.63 3.50 -17.94
CA TYR A 292 -1.01 3.92 -16.69
C TYR A 292 0.49 3.70 -16.68
N HIS A 293 0.96 2.62 -17.32
CA HIS A 293 2.37 2.37 -17.52
C HIS A 293 3.05 3.53 -18.29
N ALA A 294 2.43 4.01 -19.37
CA ALA A 294 2.94 5.11 -20.17
C ALA A 294 2.95 6.45 -19.39
N TYR A 295 1.89 6.74 -18.62
CA TYR A 295 1.88 7.92 -17.75
C TYR A 295 2.90 7.84 -16.61
N ALA A 296 3.11 6.66 -16.00
CA ALA A 296 4.13 6.47 -14.98
C ALA A 296 5.54 6.73 -15.54
N TRP A 297 5.83 6.23 -16.76
CA TRP A 297 7.06 6.57 -17.48
C TRP A 297 7.19 8.07 -17.74
N PHE A 298 6.11 8.72 -18.19
CA PHE A 298 6.12 10.14 -18.47
C PHE A 298 6.41 10.99 -17.21
N LYS A 299 5.81 10.64 -16.06
CA LYS A 299 6.11 11.29 -14.77
C LYS A 299 7.55 11.04 -14.33
N LEU A 300 8.06 9.82 -14.49
CA LEU A 300 9.45 9.48 -14.22
C LEU A 300 10.43 10.31 -15.07
N PHE A 301 10.20 10.37 -16.39
CA PHE A 301 11.01 11.17 -17.32
C PHE A 301 11.01 12.65 -16.93
N SER A 302 9.82 13.22 -16.66
CA SER A 302 9.68 14.62 -16.29
C SER A 302 10.47 14.93 -15.02
N LEU A 303 10.38 14.06 -14.01
CA LEU A 303 11.09 14.20 -12.75
C LEU A 303 12.62 14.09 -12.92
N GLN A 304 13.08 13.10 -13.67
CA GLN A 304 14.51 12.88 -13.89
C GLN A 304 15.14 14.01 -14.73
N LYS A 305 14.43 14.50 -15.74
CA LYS A 305 14.87 15.65 -16.56
C LYS A 305 15.00 16.94 -15.75
N SER A 306 14.11 17.18 -14.78
CA SER A 306 14.13 18.42 -13.99
C SER A 306 15.08 18.38 -12.79
N PHE A 307 15.22 17.23 -12.12
CA PHE A 307 15.96 17.15 -10.85
C PHE A 307 17.31 16.42 -10.93
N ASN A 308 17.52 15.54 -11.91
CA ASN A 308 18.74 14.74 -11.97
C ASN A 308 19.77 15.33 -12.95
N LYS A 309 20.57 16.29 -12.45
CA LYS A 309 21.62 16.95 -13.25
C LYS A 309 22.76 16.00 -13.67
N ASN A 310 22.91 14.87 -13.00
CA ASN A 310 23.97 13.88 -13.25
C ASN A 310 23.53 12.77 -14.22
N LEU A 311 22.33 12.86 -14.79
CA LEU A 311 21.83 11.86 -15.73
C LEU A 311 22.55 11.97 -17.07
N GLY A 312 23.14 10.86 -17.53
CA GLY A 312 23.77 10.80 -18.85
C GLY A 312 22.77 11.06 -19.97
N GLN A 313 23.21 11.70 -21.05
CA GLN A 313 22.34 11.97 -22.21
C GLN A 313 21.80 10.69 -22.85
N LYS A 314 22.60 9.61 -22.84
CA LYS A 314 22.19 8.27 -23.30
C LYS A 314 21.07 7.68 -22.44
N ASP A 315 21.17 7.83 -21.11
CA ASP A 315 20.16 7.35 -20.17
C ASP A 315 18.84 8.11 -20.36
N LEU A 316 18.91 9.45 -20.46
CA LEU A 316 17.76 10.29 -20.74
C LEU A 316 17.09 9.92 -22.07
N GLN A 317 17.90 9.61 -23.09
CA GLN A 317 17.41 9.19 -24.40
C GLN A 317 16.69 7.83 -24.36
N LEU A 318 17.21 6.86 -23.60
CA LEU A 318 16.54 5.57 -23.39
C LEU A 318 15.22 5.71 -22.62
N ILE A 319 15.19 6.55 -21.58
CA ILE A 319 13.98 6.84 -20.81
C ILE A 319 12.95 7.54 -21.70
N ALA A 320 13.34 8.56 -22.46
CA ALA A 320 12.46 9.24 -23.42
C ALA A 320 11.88 8.27 -24.46
N SER A 321 12.74 7.39 -25.00
CA SER A 321 12.33 6.38 -25.97
C SER A 321 11.34 5.38 -25.36
N SER A 322 11.56 4.98 -24.10
CA SER A 322 10.62 4.13 -23.36
C SER A 322 9.26 4.78 -23.16
N VAL A 323 9.23 6.08 -22.85
CA VAL A 323 7.98 6.85 -22.68
C VAL A 323 7.18 6.87 -23.98
N VAL A 324 7.84 7.20 -25.11
CA VAL A 324 7.18 7.27 -26.42
C VAL A 324 6.67 5.88 -26.85
N LEU A 325 7.48 4.83 -26.70
CA LEU A 325 7.09 3.47 -27.06
C LEU A 325 5.97 2.93 -26.16
N ALA A 326 6.00 3.24 -24.85
CA ALA A 326 4.91 2.90 -23.94
C ALA A 326 3.60 3.59 -24.35
N ALA A 327 3.66 4.88 -24.70
CA ALA A 327 2.48 5.64 -25.13
C ALA A 327 1.92 5.14 -26.48
N LEU A 328 2.80 4.78 -27.42
CA LEU A 328 2.39 4.14 -28.68
C LEU A 328 1.78 2.76 -28.44
N SER A 329 2.29 1.99 -27.48
CA SER A 329 1.77 0.64 -27.16
C SER A 329 0.36 0.65 -26.57
N VAL A 330 -0.18 1.81 -26.17
CA VAL A 330 -1.58 1.95 -25.74
C VAL A 330 -2.51 1.79 -26.94
N THR A 331 -3.55 0.96 -26.79
CA THR A 331 -4.54 0.74 -27.84
C THR A 331 -5.21 2.06 -28.28
N PRO A 332 -5.43 2.26 -29.59
CA PRO A 332 -5.91 3.54 -30.12
C PRO A 332 -7.42 3.78 -29.93
N TYR A 333 -8.15 2.84 -29.35
CA TYR A 333 -9.58 2.92 -29.07
C TYR A 333 -9.89 2.58 -27.61
N ASP A 334 -11.05 3.04 -27.14
CA ASP A 334 -11.53 2.77 -25.79
C ASP A 334 -12.18 1.38 -25.71
N GLN A 335 -11.73 0.60 -24.71
CA GLN A 335 -12.23 -0.74 -24.45
C GLN A 335 -13.56 -0.74 -23.66
N MET A 336 -14.07 0.42 -23.23
CA MET A 336 -15.28 0.53 -22.41
C MET A 336 -16.59 0.52 -23.23
N LEU A 337 -16.49 0.54 -24.56
CA LEU A 337 -17.65 0.45 -25.46
C LEU A 337 -18.31 -0.94 -25.36
N GLY A 338 -19.52 -0.98 -24.78
CA GLY A 338 -20.29 -2.21 -24.53
C GLY A 338 -20.24 -2.72 -23.08
N ALA A 339 -19.58 -1.99 -22.17
CA ALA A 339 -19.59 -2.30 -20.75
C ALA A 339 -20.94 -1.96 -20.10
N SER A 340 -21.32 -2.73 -19.08
CA SER A 340 -22.51 -2.45 -18.27
C SER A 340 -22.34 -1.17 -17.43
N HIS A 341 -23.46 -0.61 -16.94
CA HIS A 341 -23.42 0.57 -16.07
C HIS A 341 -22.52 0.36 -14.84
N LEU A 342 -22.64 -0.80 -14.19
CA LEU A 342 -21.85 -1.17 -13.02
C LEU A 342 -20.34 -1.24 -13.34
N GLU A 343 -19.98 -1.80 -14.49
CA GLU A 343 -18.59 -1.85 -14.94
C GLU A 343 -18.04 -0.45 -15.20
N LEU A 344 -18.86 0.46 -15.75
CA LEU A 344 -18.46 1.84 -16.00
C LEU A 344 -18.25 2.63 -14.69
N GLU A 345 -19.08 2.41 -13.67
CA GLU A 345 -18.89 3.04 -12.35
C GLU A 345 -17.62 2.54 -11.66
N ASN A 346 -17.41 1.22 -11.64
CA ASN A 346 -16.20 0.61 -11.09
C ASN A 346 -14.94 1.10 -11.84
N ALA A 347 -15.03 1.24 -13.16
CA ALA A 347 -13.97 1.80 -13.97
C ALA A 347 -13.65 3.25 -13.64
N LYS A 348 -14.68 4.09 -13.40
CA LYS A 348 -14.50 5.49 -12.99
C LYS A 348 -13.78 5.59 -11.66
N GLU A 349 -14.20 4.81 -10.65
CA GLU A 349 -13.54 4.80 -9.33
C GLU A 349 -12.09 4.31 -9.44
N ARG A 350 -11.85 3.25 -10.23
CA ARG A 350 -10.50 2.76 -10.50
C ARG A 350 -9.65 3.81 -11.20
N ASN A 351 -10.15 4.44 -12.27
CA ASN A 351 -9.45 5.50 -12.99
C ASN A 351 -9.09 6.65 -12.06
N LEU A 352 -10.00 7.03 -11.17
CA LEU A 352 -9.79 8.08 -10.18
C LEU A 352 -8.68 7.74 -9.20
N ARG A 353 -8.70 6.52 -8.66
CA ARG A 353 -7.67 6.01 -7.76
C ARG A 353 -6.30 6.01 -8.45
N MET A 354 -6.23 5.52 -9.69
CA MET A 354 -4.99 5.50 -10.48
C MET A 354 -4.49 6.91 -10.82
N ALA A 355 -5.39 7.85 -11.14
CA ALA A 355 -5.05 9.24 -11.36
C ALA A 355 -4.40 9.90 -10.14
N ASN A 356 -4.93 9.63 -8.95
CA ASN A 356 -4.35 10.15 -7.72
C ASN A 356 -2.96 9.57 -7.44
N LEU A 357 -2.75 8.26 -7.68
CA LEU A 357 -1.47 7.59 -7.47
C LEU A 357 -0.39 8.02 -8.47
N ILE A 358 -0.74 8.18 -9.75
CA ILE A 358 0.20 8.56 -10.82
C ILE A 358 0.47 10.06 -10.82
N GLY A 359 -0.56 10.89 -10.64
CA GLY A 359 -0.40 12.33 -10.48
C GLY A 359 0.25 12.72 -9.15
N PHE A 360 0.32 11.78 -8.21
CA PHE A 360 0.68 12.02 -6.81
C PHE A 360 -0.14 13.18 -6.21
N ASN A 361 -1.43 13.22 -6.54
CA ASN A 361 -2.34 14.27 -6.11
C ASN A 361 -2.70 14.02 -4.63
N LEU A 362 -2.21 14.90 -3.75
CA LEU A 362 -2.45 14.82 -2.30
C LEU A 362 -3.80 15.43 -1.89
N GLU A 363 -4.41 16.26 -2.75
CA GLU A 363 -5.71 16.90 -2.50
C GLU A 363 -6.81 16.30 -3.39
N SER A 364 -7.89 15.82 -2.76
CA SER A 364 -9.07 15.32 -3.47
C SER A 364 -10.07 16.43 -3.80
N LYS A 365 -9.64 17.51 -4.46
CA LYS A 365 -10.59 18.51 -4.99
C LYS A 365 -11.07 18.11 -6.39
N LEU A 366 -12.37 18.29 -6.60
CA LEU A 366 -13.21 17.61 -7.60
C LEU A 366 -13.26 18.29 -8.98
N GLU A 367 -12.67 19.46 -9.17
CA GLU A 367 -13.16 20.36 -10.23
C GLU A 367 -12.40 20.32 -11.57
N ASN A 368 -11.21 19.73 -11.64
CA ASN A 368 -10.48 19.57 -12.91
C ASN A 368 -9.57 18.34 -12.88
N ARG A 369 -10.15 17.14 -12.74
CA ARG A 369 -9.37 15.91 -12.75
C ARG A 369 -9.06 15.49 -14.19
N GLU A 370 -7.77 15.47 -14.52
CA GLU A 370 -7.25 14.96 -15.79
C GLU A 370 -7.77 13.54 -16.02
N VAL A 371 -8.63 13.38 -17.03
CA VAL A 371 -8.98 12.06 -17.54
C VAL A 371 -7.79 11.58 -18.37
N PHE A 372 -7.05 10.62 -17.83
CA PHE A 372 -5.97 9.98 -18.57
C PHE A 372 -6.50 9.38 -19.86
N SER A 373 -5.93 9.80 -20.97
CA SER A 373 -6.30 9.33 -22.30
C SER A 373 -5.06 9.28 -23.17
N ARG A 374 -5.03 8.33 -24.10
CA ARG A 374 -3.91 8.18 -25.03
C ARG A 374 -3.66 9.46 -25.83
N SER A 375 -4.72 10.11 -26.31
CA SER A 375 -4.63 11.36 -27.08
C SER A 375 -4.01 12.48 -26.27
N SER A 376 -4.50 12.70 -25.04
CA SER A 376 -3.94 13.70 -24.12
C SER A 376 -2.47 13.43 -23.83
N LEU A 377 -2.10 12.18 -23.56
CA LEU A 377 -0.72 11.79 -23.32
C LEU A 377 0.18 12.13 -24.52
N LEU A 378 -0.20 11.73 -25.73
CA LEU A 378 0.62 12.02 -26.92
C LEU A 378 0.78 13.52 -27.17
N THR A 379 -0.29 14.32 -26.99
CA THR A 379 -0.21 15.78 -27.07
C THR A 379 0.74 16.36 -26.00
N GLU A 380 0.72 15.80 -24.79
CA GLU A 380 1.61 16.21 -23.70
C GLU A 380 3.08 15.84 -23.97
N LEU A 381 3.35 14.66 -24.57
CA LEU A 381 4.70 14.26 -24.97
C LEU A 381 5.31 15.22 -26.00
N VAL A 382 4.50 15.71 -26.93
CA VAL A 382 4.91 16.73 -27.92
C VAL A 382 5.16 18.07 -27.22
N SER A 383 4.22 18.55 -26.42
CA SER A 383 4.31 19.89 -25.80
C SER A 383 5.46 20.00 -24.79
N LYS A 384 5.80 18.92 -24.08
CA LYS A 384 6.92 18.86 -23.13
C LYS A 384 8.27 18.54 -23.78
N GLY A 385 8.31 18.34 -25.10
CA GLY A 385 9.53 18.03 -25.84
C GLY A 385 10.16 16.71 -25.37
N VAL A 386 9.36 15.67 -25.13
CA VAL A 386 9.86 14.31 -24.85
C VAL A 386 10.39 13.69 -26.14
N LEU A 387 9.66 13.90 -27.24
CA LEU A 387 10.02 13.40 -28.57
C LEU A 387 11.41 13.87 -28.99
N SER A 388 11.80 15.12 -28.73
CA SER A 388 13.14 15.63 -29.11
C SER A 388 14.29 14.88 -28.42
N CYS A 389 14.06 14.34 -27.23
CA CYS A 389 15.03 13.56 -26.47
C CYS A 389 15.11 12.08 -26.88
N ALA A 390 14.13 11.54 -27.62
CA ALA A 390 14.10 10.13 -28.01
C ALA A 390 15.11 9.79 -29.13
N THR A 391 15.39 8.50 -29.32
CA THR A 391 16.18 8.01 -30.46
C THR A 391 15.50 8.32 -31.80
N LEU A 392 16.30 8.40 -32.87
CA LEU A 392 15.79 8.74 -34.20
C LEU A 392 14.77 7.70 -34.67
N GLU A 393 15.05 6.41 -34.45
CA GLU A 393 14.17 5.31 -34.85
C GLU A 393 12.79 5.39 -34.19
N VAL A 394 12.72 5.88 -32.95
CA VAL A 394 11.47 6.03 -32.20
C VAL A 394 10.70 7.27 -32.64
N LYS A 395 11.39 8.35 -33.00
CA LYS A 395 10.78 9.54 -33.61
C LYS A 395 10.15 9.20 -34.95
N ASP A 396 10.89 8.51 -35.81
CA ASP A 396 10.42 8.08 -37.13
C ASP A 396 9.21 7.15 -37.00
N LEU A 397 9.23 6.22 -36.04
CA LEU A 397 8.10 5.34 -35.75
C LEU A 397 6.86 6.12 -35.28
N TYR A 398 7.03 7.11 -34.41
CA TYR A 398 5.93 7.97 -33.95
C TYR A 398 5.28 8.72 -35.12
N HIS A 399 6.09 9.34 -35.99
CA HIS A 399 5.58 10.04 -37.17
C HIS A 399 4.86 9.10 -38.15
N LEU A 400 5.45 7.93 -38.42
CA LEU A 400 4.89 6.92 -39.32
C LEU A 400 3.52 6.38 -38.84
N LEU A 401 3.35 6.17 -37.53
CA LEU A 401 2.13 5.55 -36.99
C LEU A 401 1.00 6.54 -36.65
N GLU A 402 1.33 7.80 -36.32
CA GLU A 402 0.33 8.79 -35.90
C GLU A 402 0.02 9.86 -36.96
N HIS A 403 0.96 10.19 -37.84
CA HIS A 403 0.81 11.31 -38.78
C HIS A 403 0.77 10.90 -40.26
N GLU A 404 1.44 9.82 -40.65
CA GLU A 404 1.46 9.39 -42.05
C GLU A 404 0.25 8.52 -42.43
N PHE A 405 -0.29 8.77 -43.62
CA PHE A 405 -1.34 7.96 -44.22
C PHE A 405 -0.76 7.17 -45.41
N LEU A 406 -0.41 5.90 -45.18
CA LEU A 406 0.22 5.02 -46.16
C LEU A 406 -0.53 3.67 -46.22
N SER A 407 -1.68 3.66 -46.90
CA SER A 407 -2.69 2.59 -46.81
C SER A 407 -2.20 1.15 -47.06
N LEU A 408 -1.05 0.92 -47.70
CA LEU A 408 -0.45 -0.40 -47.89
C LEU A 408 0.98 -0.53 -47.32
N ASP A 409 1.70 0.58 -47.16
CA ASP A 409 3.15 0.53 -46.87
C ASP A 409 3.50 0.72 -45.39
N VAL A 410 2.56 1.14 -44.53
CA VAL A 410 2.84 1.38 -43.09
C VAL A 410 3.52 0.18 -42.45
N ALA A 411 2.97 -1.02 -42.63
CA ALA A 411 3.49 -2.22 -42.01
C ALA A 411 4.89 -2.61 -42.53
N LEU A 412 5.14 -2.48 -43.84
CA LEU A 412 6.44 -2.75 -44.44
C LEU A 412 7.51 -1.76 -43.95
N LYS A 413 7.19 -0.47 -43.84
CA LYS A 413 8.11 0.56 -43.34
C LYS A 413 8.35 0.47 -41.83
N THR A 414 7.38 -0.01 -41.06
CA THR A 414 7.49 -0.16 -39.59
C THR A 414 8.41 -1.32 -39.21
N ARG A 415 8.40 -2.42 -39.99
CA ARG A 415 9.20 -3.63 -39.72
C ARG A 415 10.71 -3.38 -39.48
N PRO A 416 11.46 -2.69 -40.35
CA PRO A 416 12.89 -2.45 -40.12
C PRO A 416 13.15 -1.57 -38.89
N LEU A 417 12.25 -0.63 -38.57
CA LEU A 417 12.36 0.19 -37.36
C LEU A 417 12.16 -0.66 -36.10
N LEU A 418 11.18 -1.56 -36.08
CA LEU A 418 10.95 -2.48 -34.97
C LEU A 418 12.13 -3.43 -34.74
N MET A 419 12.76 -3.94 -35.82
CA MET A 419 13.98 -4.75 -35.70
C MET A 419 15.14 -3.96 -35.07
N LYS A 420 15.32 -2.69 -35.43
CA LYS A 420 16.33 -1.83 -34.79
C LYS A 420 16.00 -1.59 -33.31
N ILE A 421 14.75 -1.26 -32.99
CA ILE A 421 14.28 -1.02 -31.62
C ILE A 421 14.43 -2.27 -30.74
N SER A 422 14.22 -3.48 -31.28
CA SER A 422 14.40 -4.73 -30.53
C SER A 422 15.82 -4.93 -30.01
N LYS A 423 16.82 -4.33 -30.68
CA LYS A 423 18.24 -4.39 -30.30
C LYS A 423 18.65 -3.25 -29.35
N LEU A 424 17.77 -2.27 -29.13
CA LEU A 424 18.02 -1.14 -28.24
C LEU A 424 17.61 -1.51 -26.81
N GLY A 425 18.54 -1.33 -25.88
CA GLY A 425 18.35 -1.60 -24.46
C GLY A 425 19.68 -1.62 -23.72
N GLY A 426 19.64 -1.63 -22.40
CA GLY A 426 20.83 -1.72 -21.57
C GLY A 426 20.59 -1.37 -20.11
N LYS A 427 21.61 -1.65 -19.30
CA LYS A 427 21.70 -1.17 -17.92
C LYS A 427 21.97 0.33 -17.93
N LEU A 428 21.20 1.09 -17.16
CA LEU A 428 21.43 2.52 -17.01
C LEU A 428 22.50 2.77 -15.94
N ALA A 429 23.10 3.98 -15.94
CA ALA A 429 24.07 4.34 -14.91
C ALA A 429 23.42 4.35 -13.51
N SER A 430 24.22 4.21 -12.45
CA SER A 430 23.75 4.16 -11.05
C SER A 430 22.96 5.40 -10.60
N ALA A 431 23.05 6.51 -11.34
CA ALA A 431 22.25 7.72 -11.10
C ALA A 431 20.80 7.59 -11.59
N SER A 432 20.46 6.58 -12.40
CA SER A 432 19.10 6.29 -12.84
C SER A 432 18.35 5.51 -11.76
N SER A 433 17.08 5.88 -11.54
CA SER A 433 16.17 5.12 -10.66
C SER A 433 15.69 3.81 -11.27
N VAL A 434 15.94 3.60 -12.57
CA VAL A 434 15.61 2.36 -13.29
C VAL A 434 16.91 1.61 -13.59
N PRO A 435 17.04 0.34 -13.17
CA PRO A 435 18.27 -0.42 -13.31
C PRO A 435 18.54 -0.87 -14.76
N GLU A 436 17.49 -1.25 -15.50
CA GLU A 436 17.61 -1.78 -16.86
C GLU A 436 16.37 -1.42 -17.69
N VAL A 437 16.61 -1.06 -18.95
CA VAL A 437 15.55 -0.81 -19.93
C VAL A 437 15.79 -1.71 -21.14
N GLN A 438 14.77 -2.49 -21.51
CA GLN A 438 14.79 -3.33 -22.70
C GLN A 438 13.66 -2.94 -23.63
N LEU A 439 13.92 -2.28 -24.76
CA LEU A 439 12.83 -1.79 -25.61
C LEU A 439 12.11 -2.93 -26.38
N ALA A 440 12.72 -4.11 -26.45
CA ALA A 440 12.18 -5.30 -27.10
C ALA A 440 10.78 -5.69 -26.61
N HIS A 441 10.45 -5.45 -25.33
CA HIS A 441 9.16 -5.84 -24.79
C HIS A 441 7.97 -5.05 -25.35
N TYR A 442 8.20 -3.90 -26.00
CA TYR A 442 7.14 -3.16 -26.68
C TYR A 442 6.85 -3.67 -28.09
N VAL A 443 7.76 -4.42 -28.71
CA VAL A 443 7.66 -4.82 -30.12
C VAL A 443 6.34 -5.54 -30.44
N PRO A 444 5.88 -6.54 -29.68
CA PRO A 444 4.62 -7.23 -30.00
C PRO A 444 3.40 -6.30 -29.98
N MET A 445 3.40 -5.32 -29.06
CA MET A 445 2.30 -4.35 -28.92
C MET A 445 2.32 -3.34 -30.07
N LEU A 446 3.50 -2.96 -30.54
CA LEU A 446 3.68 -2.05 -31.66
C LEU A 446 3.35 -2.73 -33.00
N GLU A 447 3.65 -4.03 -33.16
CA GLU A 447 3.19 -4.82 -34.31
C GLU A 447 1.65 -4.89 -34.36
N LYS A 448 1.01 -5.10 -33.20
CA LYS A 448 -0.45 -5.03 -33.08
C LYS A 448 -0.97 -3.64 -33.44
N LEU A 449 -0.35 -2.56 -32.96
CA LEU A 449 -0.73 -1.19 -33.31
C LEU A 449 -0.60 -0.93 -34.82
N ALA A 450 0.54 -1.28 -35.42
CA ALA A 450 0.79 -1.09 -36.85
C ALA A 450 -0.27 -1.82 -37.69
N THR A 451 -0.64 -3.04 -37.29
CA THR A 451 -1.72 -3.81 -37.91
C THR A 451 -3.08 -3.09 -37.80
N LEU A 452 -3.43 -2.60 -36.60
CA LEU A 452 -4.68 -1.86 -36.38
C LEU A 452 -4.74 -0.55 -37.17
N ARG A 453 -3.63 0.19 -37.24
CA ARG A 453 -3.51 1.42 -38.04
C ARG A 453 -3.68 1.14 -39.52
N LEU A 454 -2.98 0.13 -40.04
CA LEU A 454 -3.12 -0.31 -41.42
C LEU A 454 -4.58 -0.69 -41.74
N LEU A 455 -5.21 -1.54 -40.93
CA LEU A 455 -6.62 -1.93 -41.13
C LEU A 455 -7.55 -0.71 -41.14
N LYS A 456 -7.32 0.28 -40.27
CA LYS A 456 -8.10 1.52 -40.26
C LYS A 456 -7.88 2.32 -41.54
N GLN A 457 -6.65 2.48 -42.01
CA GLN A 457 -6.34 3.21 -43.25
C GLN A 457 -6.91 2.49 -44.49
N VAL A 458 -6.74 1.17 -44.58
CA VAL A 458 -7.33 0.33 -45.63
C VAL A 458 -8.85 0.45 -45.64
N SER A 459 -9.50 0.44 -44.48
CA SER A 459 -10.97 0.56 -44.38
C SER A 459 -11.52 1.90 -44.89
N GLN A 460 -10.69 2.95 -44.95
CA GLN A 460 -11.08 4.26 -45.46
C GLN A 460 -10.97 4.34 -47.00
N VAL A 461 -10.10 3.54 -47.61
CA VAL A 461 -9.77 3.59 -49.04
C VAL A 461 -10.45 2.46 -49.82
N PHE A 462 -10.52 1.26 -49.25
CA PHE A 462 -11.02 0.06 -49.92
C PHE A 462 -12.37 -0.37 -49.34
N GLN A 463 -13.25 -0.86 -50.22
CA GLN A 463 -14.52 -1.48 -49.82
C GLN A 463 -14.39 -3.00 -49.66
N THR A 464 -13.59 -3.66 -50.50
CA THR A 464 -13.35 -5.11 -50.45
C THR A 464 -11.87 -5.39 -50.69
N MET A 465 -11.29 -6.35 -49.97
CA MET A 465 -9.90 -6.79 -50.14
C MET A 465 -9.80 -8.29 -49.96
N LYS A 466 -9.00 -8.98 -50.78
CA LYS A 466 -8.74 -10.43 -50.61
C LYS A 466 -7.93 -10.68 -49.34
N ILE A 467 -8.24 -11.76 -48.62
CA ILE A 467 -7.51 -12.19 -47.42
C ILE A 467 -6.02 -12.41 -47.74
N GLU A 468 -5.71 -13.11 -48.83
CA GLU A 468 -4.34 -13.36 -49.29
C GLU A 468 -3.52 -12.07 -49.46
N ARG A 469 -4.14 -11.04 -50.05
CA ARG A 469 -3.48 -9.76 -50.26
C ARG A 469 -3.25 -9.04 -48.94
N LEU A 470 -4.22 -9.10 -48.02
CA LEU A 470 -4.09 -8.50 -46.70
C LEU A 470 -2.97 -9.18 -45.88
N SER A 471 -2.84 -10.50 -45.97
CA SER A 471 -1.74 -11.26 -45.37
C SER A 471 -0.36 -10.91 -45.95
N GLN A 472 -0.26 -10.60 -47.25
CA GLN A 472 1.00 -10.13 -47.83
C GLN A 472 1.39 -8.73 -47.33
N VAL A 473 0.41 -7.88 -47.08
CA VAL A 473 0.61 -6.49 -46.64
C VAL A 473 0.97 -6.42 -45.14
N ILE A 474 0.52 -7.38 -44.33
CA ILE A 474 0.83 -7.49 -42.90
C ILE A 474 1.90 -8.57 -42.68
N PRO A 475 3.20 -8.21 -42.60
CA PRO A 475 4.28 -9.19 -42.47
C PRO A 475 4.46 -9.71 -41.03
N PHE A 476 3.72 -9.18 -40.05
CA PHE A 476 3.93 -9.45 -38.62
C PHE A 476 3.18 -10.67 -38.09
N PHE A 477 2.01 -10.95 -38.67
CA PHE A 477 1.05 -11.89 -38.12
C PHE A 477 0.38 -12.71 -39.22
N ASP A 478 0.10 -13.96 -38.91
CA ASP A 478 -0.80 -14.78 -39.71
C ASP A 478 -2.21 -14.20 -39.68
N PHE A 479 -3.00 -14.53 -40.71
CA PHE A 479 -4.36 -14.00 -40.84
C PHE A 479 -5.24 -14.31 -39.62
N SER A 480 -5.08 -15.47 -38.98
CA SER A 480 -5.84 -15.82 -37.77
C SER A 480 -5.65 -14.81 -36.63
N MET A 481 -4.42 -14.33 -36.42
CA MET A 481 -4.13 -13.32 -35.40
C MET A 481 -4.59 -11.93 -35.84
N VAL A 482 -4.49 -11.60 -37.14
CA VAL A 482 -5.05 -10.38 -37.72
C VAL A 482 -6.58 -10.35 -37.54
N GLU A 483 -7.25 -11.47 -37.80
CA GLU A 483 -8.68 -11.65 -37.62
C GLU A 483 -9.06 -11.45 -36.15
N LYS A 484 -8.38 -12.12 -35.21
CA LYS A 484 -8.59 -11.93 -33.77
C LYS A 484 -8.47 -10.45 -33.35
N ASN A 485 -7.43 -9.76 -33.79
CA ASN A 485 -7.23 -8.33 -33.52
C ASN A 485 -8.31 -7.46 -34.18
N SER A 486 -8.80 -7.86 -35.35
CA SER A 486 -9.86 -7.17 -36.09
C SER A 486 -11.21 -7.31 -35.39
N VAL A 487 -11.55 -8.51 -34.89
CA VAL A 487 -12.80 -8.75 -34.13
C VAL A 487 -12.85 -7.86 -32.89
N ASP A 488 -11.75 -7.76 -32.15
CA ASP A 488 -11.63 -6.90 -30.97
C ASP A 488 -11.81 -5.41 -31.34
N ALA A 489 -11.22 -4.97 -32.46
CA ALA A 489 -11.40 -3.61 -32.97
C ALA A 489 -12.84 -3.32 -33.43
N VAL A 490 -13.52 -4.29 -34.05
CA VAL A 490 -14.92 -4.17 -34.48
C VAL A 490 -15.86 -4.09 -33.27
N LYS A 491 -15.63 -4.92 -32.24
CA LYS A 491 -16.41 -4.91 -30.99
C LYS A 491 -16.47 -3.52 -30.37
N HIS A 492 -15.34 -2.81 -30.36
CA HIS A 492 -15.21 -1.46 -29.79
C HIS A 492 -15.45 -0.33 -30.81
N LYS A 493 -16.09 -0.63 -31.95
CA LYS A 493 -16.42 0.33 -33.02
C LYS A 493 -15.22 1.12 -33.57
N PHE A 494 -14.00 0.59 -33.46
CA PHE A 494 -12.82 1.24 -34.01
C PHE A 494 -12.77 1.13 -35.54
N ILE A 495 -13.13 -0.03 -36.09
CA ILE A 495 -13.19 -0.33 -37.52
C ILE A 495 -14.52 -1.04 -37.82
N ALA A 496 -15.12 -0.77 -38.98
CA ALA A 496 -16.24 -1.54 -39.51
C ALA A 496 -15.71 -2.53 -40.55
N LEU A 497 -15.74 -3.82 -40.21
CA LEU A 497 -15.16 -4.90 -41.01
C LEU A 497 -16.03 -6.17 -40.91
N LYS A 498 -16.18 -6.89 -42.01
CA LYS A 498 -16.77 -8.23 -42.09
C LYS A 498 -15.84 -9.16 -42.86
N VAL A 499 -15.67 -10.38 -42.38
CA VAL A 499 -14.87 -11.42 -43.05
C VAL A 499 -15.80 -12.44 -43.70
N ASP A 500 -15.67 -12.64 -45.00
CA ASP A 500 -16.35 -13.69 -45.75
C ASP A 500 -15.33 -14.78 -46.10
N HIS A 501 -15.32 -15.85 -45.29
CA HIS A 501 -14.42 -16.98 -45.45
C HIS A 501 -14.73 -17.83 -46.69
N LEU A 502 -15.99 -17.89 -47.13
CA LEU A 502 -16.37 -18.66 -48.34
C LEU A 502 -15.77 -18.03 -49.60
N LYS A 503 -15.77 -16.69 -49.67
CA LYS A 503 -15.19 -15.95 -50.80
C LYS A 503 -13.72 -15.57 -50.59
N GLY A 504 -13.18 -15.76 -49.39
CA GLY A 504 -11.81 -15.39 -49.06
C GLY A 504 -11.57 -13.87 -49.06
N VAL A 505 -12.57 -13.07 -48.68
CA VAL A 505 -12.51 -11.59 -48.75
C VAL A 505 -12.88 -10.92 -47.42
N VAL A 506 -12.28 -9.75 -47.22
CA VAL A 506 -12.59 -8.80 -46.15
C VAL A 506 -13.38 -7.64 -46.76
N LEU A 507 -14.56 -7.38 -46.20
CA LEU A 507 -15.46 -6.29 -46.58
C LEU A 507 -15.34 -5.18 -45.54
N PHE A 508 -15.01 -3.97 -45.98
CA PHE A 508 -14.86 -2.80 -45.13
C PHE A 508 -16.07 -1.87 -45.25
N GLY A 509 -16.45 -1.27 -44.12
CA GLY A 509 -17.55 -0.31 -44.02
C GLY A 509 -18.88 -0.90 -43.54
N SER A 510 -19.72 -0.03 -42.99
CA SER A 510 -21.13 -0.32 -42.75
C SER A 510 -21.92 0.07 -43.99
N MET A 511 -22.47 -0.91 -44.71
CA MET A 511 -23.39 -0.67 -45.84
C MET A 511 -24.79 -0.24 -45.36
N GLY A 512 -24.98 0.09 -44.07
CA GLY A 512 -26.28 0.44 -43.48
C GLY A 512 -26.42 1.93 -43.14
N LEU A 513 -27.65 2.32 -42.78
CA LEU A 513 -28.04 3.69 -42.36
C LEU A 513 -27.22 4.26 -41.18
N GLU A 514 -26.56 3.41 -40.40
CA GLU A 514 -25.71 3.81 -39.27
C GLU A 514 -24.28 4.22 -39.66
N SER A 515 -23.93 4.29 -40.94
CA SER A 515 -22.58 4.71 -41.33
C SER A 515 -22.31 6.17 -40.91
N ASP A 516 -21.10 6.47 -40.43
CA ASP A 516 -20.69 7.84 -40.05
C ASP A 516 -20.87 8.84 -41.21
N LYS A 517 -20.72 8.38 -42.47
CA LYS A 517 -20.96 9.20 -43.67
C LYS A 517 -22.41 9.70 -43.80
N PHE A 518 -23.39 8.96 -43.27
CA PHE A 518 -24.80 9.35 -43.27
C PHE A 518 -25.16 10.20 -42.05
N ARG A 519 -24.50 9.98 -40.89
CA ARG A 519 -24.74 10.78 -39.67
C ARG A 519 -24.33 12.24 -39.82
N ASP A 520 -23.16 12.49 -40.41
CA ASP A 520 -22.60 13.85 -40.51
C ASP A 520 -23.02 14.60 -41.78
N HIS A 521 -23.88 14.00 -42.60
CA HIS A 521 -24.20 14.55 -43.92
C HIS A 521 -24.93 15.90 -43.84
N LEU A 522 -25.86 16.05 -42.89
CA LEU A 522 -26.60 17.29 -42.68
C LEU A 522 -25.72 18.40 -42.09
N THR A 523 -24.82 18.06 -41.18
CA THR A 523 -23.84 19.00 -40.61
C THR A 523 -22.85 19.48 -41.67
N LEU A 524 -22.29 18.55 -42.48
CA LEU A 524 -21.41 18.89 -43.59
C LEU A 524 -22.12 19.74 -44.65
N LEU A 525 -23.38 19.43 -44.96
CA LEU A 525 -24.21 20.24 -45.87
C LEU A 525 -24.43 21.64 -45.29
N ALA A 526 -24.80 21.76 -44.01
CA ALA A 526 -25.01 23.04 -43.35
C ALA A 526 -23.73 23.88 -43.29
N GLU A 527 -22.59 23.28 -42.97
CA GLU A 527 -21.29 23.97 -42.98
C GLU A 527 -20.90 24.43 -44.38
N SER A 528 -21.03 23.55 -45.37
CA SER A 528 -20.72 23.84 -46.77
C SER A 528 -21.61 24.96 -47.32
N LEU A 529 -22.91 24.91 -47.04
CA LEU A 529 -23.88 25.95 -47.41
C LEU A 529 -23.60 27.27 -46.69
N ASN A 530 -23.23 27.24 -45.40
CA ASN A 530 -22.88 28.46 -44.67
C ASN A 530 -21.58 29.08 -45.20
N LYS A 531 -20.59 28.27 -45.57
CA LYS A 531 -19.36 28.73 -46.26
C LYS A 531 -19.70 29.35 -47.63
N ALA A 532 -20.53 28.67 -48.43
CA ALA A 532 -20.99 29.18 -49.71
C ALA A 532 -21.78 30.49 -49.56
N ARG A 533 -22.71 30.57 -48.60
CA ARG A 533 -23.46 31.78 -48.27
C ARG A 533 -22.54 32.93 -47.87
N ALA A 534 -21.52 32.66 -47.05
CA ALA A 534 -20.55 33.66 -46.63
C ALA A 534 -19.68 34.19 -47.78
N MET A 535 -19.41 33.36 -48.80
CA MET A 535 -18.70 33.77 -50.02
C MET A 535 -19.60 34.57 -50.99
N ILE A 536 -20.87 34.17 -51.16
CA ILE A 536 -21.83 34.83 -52.07
C ILE A 536 -22.34 36.15 -51.48
N TYR A 537 -22.60 36.18 -50.17
CA TYR A 537 -23.00 37.38 -49.43
C TYR A 537 -22.02 37.64 -48.30
N PRO A 538 -20.84 38.24 -48.59
CA PRO A 538 -19.92 38.69 -47.56
C PRO A 538 -20.65 39.68 -46.66
N SER A 539 -20.72 39.38 -45.37
CA SER A 539 -21.41 40.23 -44.40
C SER A 539 -20.74 41.60 -44.32
N THR A 540 -21.26 42.60 -45.02
CA THR A 540 -20.84 44.01 -44.92
C THR A 540 -21.23 44.67 -43.59
N LYS A 541 -21.89 43.97 -42.65
CA LYS A 541 -22.43 44.57 -41.41
C LYS A 541 -22.31 43.68 -40.16
N LYS A 542 -21.10 43.26 -39.76
CA LYS A 542 -20.88 42.81 -38.36
C LYS A 542 -20.78 43.97 -37.36
N ALA A 543 -20.52 45.20 -37.81
CA ALA A 543 -20.37 46.37 -36.93
C ALA A 543 -21.69 46.94 -36.37
N SER A 544 -22.85 46.64 -36.98
CA SER A 544 -24.10 47.38 -36.69
C SER A 544 -25.00 46.78 -35.59
N LYS A 545 -24.80 45.52 -35.17
CA LYS A 545 -25.60 44.93 -34.07
C LYS A 545 -24.98 45.22 -32.70
N LEU A 546 -23.65 45.20 -32.59
CA LEU A 546 -22.93 45.59 -31.38
C LEU A 546 -23.14 47.08 -31.03
N SER A 547 -23.14 47.97 -32.03
CA SER A 547 -23.36 49.41 -31.78
C SER A 547 -24.76 49.75 -31.26
N LYS A 548 -25.75 48.87 -31.48
CA LYS A 548 -27.12 49.04 -30.99
C LYS A 548 -27.34 48.48 -29.57
N VAL A 549 -26.49 47.55 -29.13
CA VAL A 549 -26.59 46.89 -27.80
C VAL A 549 -25.71 47.59 -26.75
N LEU A 550 -24.64 48.25 -27.19
CA LEU A 550 -23.72 48.99 -26.32
C LEU A 550 -24.36 50.06 -25.43
N PRO A 551 -25.37 50.85 -25.87
CA PRO A 551 -25.99 51.88 -25.03
C PRO A 551 -26.78 51.30 -23.84
N ASP A 552 -27.55 50.23 -24.07
CA ASP A 552 -28.41 49.60 -23.04
C ASP A 552 -27.61 48.73 -22.05
N LEU A 553 -26.35 48.39 -22.38
CA LEU A 553 -25.51 47.53 -21.56
C LEU A 553 -25.12 48.22 -20.24
N GLY A 554 -24.85 49.53 -20.28
CA GLY A 554 -24.52 50.31 -19.08
C GLY A 554 -25.64 50.28 -18.05
N GLU A 555 -26.87 50.57 -18.48
CA GLU A 555 -28.04 50.52 -17.60
C GLU A 555 -28.33 49.11 -17.08
N THR A 556 -28.11 48.08 -17.91
CA THR A 556 -28.32 46.69 -17.51
C THR A 556 -27.30 46.26 -16.47
N VAL A 557 -26.03 46.69 -16.62
CA VAL A 557 -24.95 46.44 -15.66
C VAL A 557 -25.25 47.15 -14.33
N ASP A 558 -25.70 48.40 -14.35
CA ASP A 558 -26.05 49.14 -13.13
C ASP A 558 -27.24 48.52 -12.39
N LYS A 559 -28.26 48.06 -13.12
CA LYS A 559 -29.41 47.35 -12.56
C LYS A 559 -28.99 46.02 -11.93
N GLU A 560 -28.16 45.23 -12.60
CA GLU A 560 -27.65 43.96 -12.07
C GLU A 560 -26.70 44.18 -10.88
N HIS A 561 -25.87 45.24 -10.89
CA HIS A 561 -25.01 45.60 -9.76
C HIS A 561 -25.82 45.92 -8.50
N LYS A 562 -26.87 46.76 -8.62
CA LYS A 562 -27.79 47.06 -7.51
C LYS A 562 -28.50 45.79 -7.02
N ARG A 563 -28.94 44.93 -7.94
CA ARG A 563 -29.60 43.65 -7.60
C ARG A 563 -28.66 42.70 -6.85
N LEU A 564 -27.39 42.63 -7.25
CA LEU A 564 -26.36 41.81 -6.60
C LEU A 564 -26.01 42.33 -5.20
N LEU A 565 -25.91 43.66 -5.01
CA LEU A 565 -25.70 44.27 -3.70
C LEU A 565 -26.87 43.98 -2.75
N ALA A 566 -28.12 44.15 -3.21
CA ALA A 566 -29.31 43.82 -2.43
C ALA A 566 -29.34 42.32 -2.07
N ARG A 567 -28.99 41.44 -3.02
CA ARG A 567 -28.89 40.00 -2.77
C ARG A 567 -27.81 39.66 -1.74
N LYS A 568 -26.65 40.33 -1.79
CA LYS A 568 -25.57 40.16 -0.80
C LYS A 568 -26.06 40.50 0.61
N SER A 569 -26.74 41.64 0.77
CA SER A 569 -27.32 42.05 2.06
C SER A 569 -28.35 41.04 2.59
N ILE A 570 -29.20 40.47 1.73
CA ILE A 570 -30.18 39.44 2.12
C ILE A 570 -29.47 38.14 2.55
N ILE A 571 -28.42 37.72 1.84
CA ILE A 571 -27.64 36.52 2.18
C ILE A 571 -26.93 36.72 3.52
N GLU A 572 -26.35 37.90 3.76
CA GLU A 572 -25.64 38.22 5.00
C GLU A 572 -26.59 38.21 6.20
N LYS A 573 -27.78 38.82 6.08
CA LYS A 573 -28.82 38.74 7.12
C LYS A 573 -29.29 37.31 7.41
N ARG A 574 -29.52 36.50 6.36
CA ARG A 574 -29.90 35.09 6.54
C ARG A 574 -28.80 34.28 7.21
N LYS A 575 -27.53 34.59 6.91
CA LYS A 575 -26.38 33.94 7.54
C LYS A 575 -26.30 34.29 9.02
N GLU A 576 -26.48 35.56 9.38
CA GLU A 576 -26.53 36.00 10.78
C GLU A 576 -27.70 35.35 11.56
N GLU A 577 -28.89 35.26 10.96
CA GLU A 577 -30.03 34.56 11.56
C GLU A 577 -29.75 33.07 11.78
N GLN A 578 -29.13 32.41 10.80
CA GLN A 578 -28.78 31.00 10.88
C GLN A 578 -27.68 30.74 11.93
N GLU A 579 -26.69 31.63 12.03
CA GLU A 579 -25.66 31.58 13.09
C GLU A 579 -26.29 31.80 14.48
N ARG A 580 -27.25 32.72 14.63
CA ARG A 580 -27.99 32.91 15.90
C ARG A 580 -28.78 31.66 16.30
N GLN A 581 -29.49 31.04 15.36
CA GLN A 581 -30.25 29.81 15.60
C GLN A 581 -29.34 28.64 16.02
N LEU A 582 -28.19 28.50 15.36
CA LEU A 582 -27.19 27.49 15.74
C LEU A 582 -26.66 27.73 17.15
N LEU A 583 -26.35 28.99 17.51
CA LEU A 583 -25.85 29.35 18.84
C LEU A 583 -26.89 29.15 19.95
N GLU A 584 -28.18 29.27 19.62
CA GLU A 584 -29.30 29.01 20.53
C GLU A 584 -29.52 27.51 20.73
N MET A 585 -29.49 26.71 19.65
CA MET A 585 -29.52 25.25 19.74
C MET A 585 -28.33 24.69 20.52
N GLU A 586 -27.13 25.24 20.32
CA GLU A 586 -25.92 24.81 21.06
C GLU A 586 -26.05 25.11 22.57
N ARG A 587 -26.60 26.28 22.93
CA ARG A 587 -26.91 26.61 24.34
C ARG A 587 -27.97 25.69 24.94
N GLU A 588 -29.00 25.34 24.18
CA GLU A 588 -30.00 24.36 24.64
C GLU A 588 -29.40 22.96 24.83
N GLU A 589 -28.52 22.50 23.92
CA GLU A 589 -27.81 21.23 24.05
C GLU A 589 -26.86 21.23 25.25
N GLU A 590 -26.11 22.30 25.48
CA GLU A 590 -25.27 22.44 26.67
C GLU A 590 -26.09 22.43 27.96
N SER A 591 -27.23 23.15 27.98
CA SER A 591 -28.16 23.13 29.12
C SER A 591 -28.72 21.72 29.39
N LYS A 592 -29.10 20.99 28.32
CA LYS A 592 -29.53 19.58 28.42
C LYS A 592 -28.41 18.67 28.94
N ARG A 593 -27.16 18.85 28.47
CA ARG A 593 -25.98 18.10 28.97
C ARG A 593 -25.70 18.40 30.44
N GLN A 594 -25.78 19.66 30.87
CA GLN A 594 -25.60 20.05 32.28
C GLN A 594 -26.72 19.49 33.17
N MET A 595 -27.97 19.51 32.72
CA MET A 595 -29.10 18.89 33.42
C MET A 595 -28.92 17.38 33.55
N LEU A 596 -28.43 16.70 32.50
CA LEU A 596 -28.15 15.27 32.53
C LEU A 596 -26.99 14.94 33.49
N GLN A 597 -25.93 15.75 33.49
CA GLN A 597 -24.82 15.61 34.45
C GLN A 597 -25.27 15.84 35.90
N LYS A 598 -26.14 16.83 36.16
CA LYS A 598 -26.72 17.05 37.50
C LYS A 598 -27.55 15.86 37.94
N LYS A 599 -28.42 15.32 37.07
CA LYS A 599 -29.19 14.09 37.34
C LYS A 599 -28.29 12.89 37.62
N ASN A 600 -27.21 12.70 36.86
CA ASN A 600 -26.26 11.60 37.08
C ASN A 600 -25.51 11.75 38.42
N LYS A 601 -25.04 12.97 38.76
CA LYS A 601 -24.39 13.24 40.05
C LYS A 601 -25.34 13.03 41.23
N GLU A 602 -26.62 13.38 41.08
CA GLU A 602 -27.63 13.15 42.12
C GLU A 602 -27.96 11.66 42.28
N ALA A 603 -28.06 10.91 41.17
CA ALA A 603 -28.24 9.46 41.19
C ALA A 603 -27.03 8.73 41.82
N GLU A 604 -25.81 9.19 41.54
CA GLU A 604 -24.58 8.65 42.14
C GLU A 604 -24.50 8.94 43.64
N LYS A 605 -24.89 10.15 44.08
CA LYS A 605 -25.02 10.48 45.51
C LYS A 605 -26.06 9.60 46.21
N LYS A 606 -27.22 9.34 45.58
CA LYS A 606 -28.24 8.42 46.13
C LYS A 606 -27.73 6.99 46.23
N ARG A 607 -26.95 6.50 45.25
CA ARG A 607 -26.28 5.19 45.30
C ARG A 607 -25.26 5.09 46.42
N LEU A 608 -24.44 6.12 46.61
CA LEU A 608 -23.44 6.17 47.68
C LEU A 608 -24.10 6.24 49.07
N ALA A 609 -25.19 7.00 49.23
CA ALA A 609 -25.97 7.05 50.46
C ALA A 609 -26.59 5.69 50.80
N ALA A 610 -27.19 5.00 49.82
CA ALA A 610 -27.73 3.66 50.01
C ALA A 610 -26.65 2.63 50.39
N MET A 611 -25.46 2.69 49.79
CA MET A 611 -24.32 1.87 50.20
C MET A 611 -23.87 2.16 51.64
N PHE A 612 -23.85 3.44 52.04
CA PHE A 612 -23.51 3.82 53.42
C PHE A 612 -24.56 3.35 54.43
N GLU A 613 -25.85 3.42 54.08
CA GLU A 613 -26.94 2.90 54.91
C GLU A 613 -26.87 1.38 55.05
N GLN A 614 -26.57 0.64 53.97
CA GLN A 614 -26.34 -0.81 54.03
C GLN A 614 -25.14 -1.16 54.91
N GLN A 615 -24.00 -0.46 54.77
CA GLN A 615 -22.84 -0.69 55.65
C GLN A 615 -23.10 -0.34 57.12
N ARG A 616 -23.96 0.65 57.38
CA ARG A 616 -24.39 1.00 58.74
C ARG A 616 -25.32 -0.06 59.32
N ALA A 617 -26.26 -0.56 58.53
CA ALA A 617 -27.15 -1.65 58.91
C ALA A 617 -26.37 -2.95 59.19
N GLU A 618 -25.38 -3.29 58.36
CA GLU A 618 -24.49 -4.43 58.59
C GLU A 618 -23.63 -4.29 59.86
N ARG A 619 -23.16 -3.08 60.19
CA ARG A 619 -22.45 -2.84 61.47
C ARG A 619 -23.37 -3.01 62.67
N ILE A 620 -24.58 -2.47 62.61
CA ILE A 620 -25.55 -2.61 63.69
C ILE A 620 -25.96 -4.08 63.85
N HIS A 621 -26.13 -4.82 62.76
CA HIS A 621 -26.44 -6.25 62.81
C HIS A 621 -25.31 -7.06 63.47
N LYS A 622 -24.04 -6.73 63.17
CA LYS A 622 -22.88 -7.37 63.82
C LYS A 622 -22.76 -7.02 65.30
N GLU A 623 -23.05 -5.78 65.69
CA GLU A 623 -23.09 -5.38 67.11
C GLU A 623 -24.21 -6.08 67.88
N ILE A 624 -25.36 -6.31 67.23
CA ILE A 624 -26.48 -7.08 67.83
C ILE A 624 -26.09 -8.56 67.97
N GLU A 625 -25.50 -9.17 66.94
CA GLU A 625 -25.01 -10.56 67.01
C GLU A 625 -23.91 -10.73 68.08
N GLU A 626 -22.99 -9.77 68.23
CA GLU A 626 -21.99 -9.80 69.30
C GLU A 626 -22.62 -9.67 70.69
N ARG A 627 -23.61 -8.79 70.88
CA ARG A 627 -24.35 -8.70 72.15
C ARG A 627 -25.15 -9.97 72.45
N GLU A 628 -25.81 -10.56 71.47
CA GLU A 628 -26.53 -11.83 71.64
C GLU A 628 -25.57 -12.98 71.98
N LEU A 629 -24.37 -12.99 71.39
CA LEU A 629 -23.31 -13.94 71.75
C LEU A 629 -22.79 -13.71 73.18
N GLU A 630 -22.60 -12.47 73.61
CA GLU A 630 -22.21 -12.13 74.99
C GLU A 630 -23.30 -12.51 76.00
N GLU A 631 -24.58 -12.25 75.68
CA GLU A 631 -25.72 -12.66 76.52
C GLU A 631 -25.88 -14.18 76.56
N ALA A 632 -25.67 -14.89 75.44
CA ALA A 632 -25.66 -16.35 75.40
C ALA A 632 -24.50 -16.95 76.23
N GLN A 633 -23.32 -16.32 76.20
CA GLN A 633 -22.19 -16.71 77.06
C GLN A 633 -22.47 -16.43 78.54
N ALA A 634 -23.16 -15.32 78.87
CA ALA A 634 -23.58 -15.03 80.23
C ALA A 634 -24.61 -16.04 80.76
N LEU A 635 -25.57 -16.46 79.92
CA LEU A 635 -26.55 -17.52 80.25
C LEU A 635 -25.88 -18.90 80.39
N LEU A 636 -24.83 -19.20 79.63
CA LEU A 636 -24.02 -20.42 79.82
C LEU A 636 -23.22 -20.39 81.14
N LEU A 637 -22.70 -19.23 81.53
CA LEU A 637 -22.03 -19.05 82.83
C LEU A 637 -23.00 -19.10 84.02
N GLU A 638 -24.24 -18.64 83.84
CA GLU A 638 -25.31 -18.77 84.84
C GLU A 638 -25.78 -20.21 84.99
N THR A 639 -25.94 -20.95 83.89
CA THR A 639 -26.28 -22.37 83.92
C THR A 639 -25.15 -23.22 84.52
N GLU A 640 -23.88 -22.89 84.29
CA GLU A 640 -22.74 -23.50 85.00
C GLU A 640 -22.75 -23.19 86.51
N LYS A 641 -23.12 -21.96 86.93
CA LYS A 641 -23.29 -21.61 88.35
C LYS A 641 -24.45 -22.37 88.99
N HIS A 642 -25.54 -22.62 88.26
CA HIS A 642 -26.66 -23.44 88.73
C HIS A 642 -26.33 -24.94 88.80
N LEU A 643 -25.56 -25.48 87.85
CA LEU A 643 -25.06 -26.87 87.89
C LEU A 643 -24.04 -27.11 89.02
N LYS A 644 -23.23 -26.11 89.39
CA LYS A 644 -22.33 -26.18 90.57
C LYS A 644 -23.07 -26.06 91.91
N ARG A 645 -24.28 -25.49 91.95
CA ARG A 645 -25.16 -25.45 93.15
C ARG A 645 -25.97 -26.73 93.35
N GLY A 646 -26.20 -27.53 92.30
CA GLY A 646 -26.93 -28.80 92.36
C GLY A 646 -26.15 -30.02 92.86
N LYS A 647 -24.81 -29.95 92.99
CA LYS A 647 -23.95 -31.03 93.52
C LYS A 647 -23.47 -30.84 94.97
N LYS A 648 -24.02 -29.88 95.71
CA LYS A 648 -23.70 -29.65 97.14
C LYS A 648 -24.95 -29.61 98.02
N LYS A 649 -25.45 -30.80 98.36
CA LYS A 649 -25.98 -31.14 99.70
C LYS A 649 -25.60 -32.60 99.98
N ALA A 650 -24.34 -32.84 100.34
CA ALA A 650 -23.84 -34.14 100.77
C ALA A 650 -22.47 -33.98 101.46
N ALA A 651 -22.50 -33.33 102.63
CA ALA A 651 -21.73 -33.60 103.84
C ALA A 651 -22.37 -32.77 104.95
#